data_AF-A0ABD1RD77-F1
#
_entry.id   AF-A0ABD1RD77-F1
#
_cell.length_a   1.000
_cell.length_b   1.000
_cell.length_c   1.000
_cell.angle_alpha   90.00
_cell.angle_beta   90.00
_cell.angle_gamma   90.00
#
_symmetry.space_group_name_H-M   'P 1'
#
loop_
_entity.id
_entity.type
_entity.pdbx_description
1 polymer ?
#
loop_
_entity_poly.entity_id
_entity_poly.type
_entity_poly.pdbx_seq_one_letter_code
_entity_poly.pdbx_strand_id
1 'polypeptide(L)'
;MVHNNRRRRGLLVEAVKRLQNGFMNLFLIWRLIFRLNLILSKRRPSIILKGGNLFLWQLIHQLGRLLLQNMHLRSASKHCTRAVYTAPIKTISNQKYRDFCGKFDVGLLTGDVSLRPEASCLIMTTEILRSMLYRGADIIRDIEWVIFDEVHYVNDVERGVVWEEVIIMLPRHINFVLLSATVPNTNEFADWIGRTKQKQIRVIWTTKRPVPLEHCLFYSGELYTICENEKIVPQGLKAAKDACKKKNINVAGGTGSYSGSSAANDSGGGNAWGSRRSEASLWLSLINKLSKKSLLPVVIFCFSKNRCDKSADKMTGTDLTTNSEKSEIRIFCDKAFSRLKGSDRNLPQVVRVQELLRRGIGVHHAGLLPIVKEVVEMLFCRGVVKVLFSTETFAMGVNAPARTVVFDALRKFDGKEFRQLLPGEYTQMSGRAGRRGLDKIGTVIVMCRDEIPEERDLKHVIVGSATRLESQFRLTYIMILHLLRVEELKVEDMLKRSFAEFHAQKKLPEKQQLLMLKLAQPTKLIECIKGEPAIEEYYDLYSEAERYSNQIAEAVMQSPASQQYLTPGRVVVVKSLSTQDHLLAVVVKAPSANYKQYIVLVLTPELPSTLPTQSDSGNLREKKGADFQILVPKSKRGLEDDYCSSVTSRKGSGIVNIKLPHRGFAAGVSYEVRGVDNKEFLSICNHKIKIDQVRLLEDVSAGAYSNTVQQLLTLKSDGNKYPPALDPVKDLKLKDVNVVEAYYIWNSLLQKMAQNKCHGCVKLNENIKIARELKGHKEEVNALKFQMSDEALLQMPDFQGRIDVLKEIGCIDSDLVVQIKGRVACEMNSGEELICTECLFENQLDDLEPEEAVAIMSAFVFQQKNTSEPSLTPKLSQAKKRLYDTAIRLGELQAQFKVAVDPQEYAQENLKFGLVEVVYEWAKGTPFADICELTDVPEGMIVRTIVRLDETCREFRNAAAIMGNSSIFKKMEIASNAIKRDIVFAASLYITGL
;
A
#
# COMPACT_ATOMS: atom_id res chain seq x y z
N MET A 1 -66.71 -1.74 -12.75
CA MET A 1 -65.32 -1.98 -12.27
C MET A 1 -65.18 -3.12 -11.24
N VAL A 2 -65.97 -4.21 -11.31
CA VAL A 2 -65.82 -5.37 -10.38
C VAL A 2 -65.70 -6.73 -11.09
N HIS A 3 -65.91 -6.83 -12.41
CA HIS A 3 -65.90 -8.12 -13.11
C HIS A 3 -64.56 -8.57 -13.73
N ASN A 4 -63.51 -7.72 -13.72
CA ASN A 4 -62.21 -8.05 -14.36
C ASN A 4 -61.15 -8.63 -13.40
N ASN A 5 -61.46 -8.76 -12.10
CA ASN A 5 -60.51 -9.25 -11.09
C ASN A 5 -60.62 -10.75 -10.75
N ARG A 6 -61.66 -11.46 -11.22
CA ARG A 6 -61.82 -12.91 -10.96
C ARG A 6 -61.08 -13.81 -11.98
N ARG A 7 -60.93 -13.39 -13.25
CA ARG A 7 -60.19 -14.18 -14.28
C ARG A 7 -58.67 -14.21 -14.06
N ARG A 8 -58.07 -13.17 -13.46
CA ARG A 8 -56.62 -13.15 -13.16
C ARG A 8 -56.21 -14.01 -11.94
N ARG A 9 -57.13 -14.30 -11.01
CA ARG A 9 -56.85 -15.21 -9.89
C ARG A 9 -56.95 -16.69 -10.26
N GLY A 10 -57.79 -17.06 -11.24
CA GLY A 10 -57.91 -18.43 -11.74
C GLY A 10 -56.65 -18.92 -12.45
N LEU A 11 -56.08 -18.11 -13.34
CA LEU A 11 -54.85 -18.44 -14.09
C LEU A 11 -53.60 -18.56 -13.21
N LEU A 12 -53.52 -17.81 -12.10
CA LEU A 12 -52.39 -17.89 -11.17
C LEU A 12 -52.43 -19.17 -10.32
N VAL A 13 -53.63 -19.65 -9.97
CA VAL A 13 -53.81 -20.89 -9.18
C VAL A 13 -53.57 -22.13 -10.05
N GLU A 14 -53.89 -22.07 -11.34
CA GLU A 14 -53.68 -23.18 -12.28
C GLU A 14 -52.21 -23.29 -12.74
N ALA A 15 -51.49 -22.17 -12.85
CA ALA A 15 -50.04 -22.15 -13.06
C ALA A 15 -49.26 -22.68 -11.83
N VAL A 16 -49.76 -22.43 -10.62
CA VAL A 16 -49.18 -22.96 -9.38
C VAL A 16 -49.42 -24.47 -9.24
N LYS A 17 -50.55 -25.00 -9.74
CA LYS A 17 -50.81 -26.46 -9.76
C LYS A 17 -50.04 -27.21 -10.85
N ARG A 18 -49.81 -26.63 -12.03
CA ARG A 18 -48.98 -27.28 -13.07
C ARG A 18 -47.48 -27.29 -12.75
N LEU A 19 -46.99 -26.36 -11.93
CA LEU A 19 -45.61 -26.36 -11.41
C LEU A 19 -45.37 -27.40 -10.29
N GLN A 20 -46.42 -28.06 -9.78
CA GLN A 20 -46.32 -29.02 -8.67
C GLN A 20 -46.05 -30.47 -9.11
N ASN A 21 -46.29 -30.84 -10.37
CA ASN A 21 -46.21 -32.25 -10.79
C ASN A 21 -44.83 -32.71 -11.30
N GLY A 22 -43.86 -31.80 -11.47
CA GLY A 22 -42.46 -32.14 -11.76
C GLY A 22 -41.55 -32.27 -10.52
N PHE A 23 -42.12 -32.20 -9.31
CA PHE A 23 -41.37 -32.00 -8.05
C PHE A 23 -40.95 -33.29 -7.33
N MET A 24 -41.40 -34.48 -7.73
CA MET A 24 -41.20 -35.70 -6.94
C MET A 24 -39.74 -36.21 -6.90
N ASN A 25 -38.92 -35.99 -7.94
CA ASN A 25 -37.52 -36.45 -7.92
C ASN A 25 -36.54 -35.45 -7.26
N LEU A 26 -36.92 -34.17 -7.14
CA LEU A 26 -36.14 -33.19 -6.37
C LEU A 26 -36.41 -33.28 -4.87
N PHE A 27 -37.56 -33.81 -4.46
CA PHE A 27 -37.99 -33.87 -3.06
C PHE A 27 -37.13 -34.84 -2.21
N LEU A 28 -36.58 -35.89 -2.81
CA LEU A 28 -35.65 -36.81 -2.13
C LEU A 28 -34.28 -36.16 -1.86
N ILE A 29 -33.76 -35.36 -2.80
CA ILE A 29 -32.57 -34.53 -2.58
C ILE A 29 -32.84 -33.45 -1.53
N TRP A 30 -34.06 -32.90 -1.53
CA TRP A 30 -34.53 -31.88 -0.58
C TRP A 30 -34.61 -32.41 0.87
N ARG A 31 -35.00 -33.67 1.07
CA ARG A 31 -35.12 -34.29 2.40
C ARG A 31 -33.76 -34.61 3.04
N LEU A 32 -32.73 -34.88 2.23
CA LEU A 32 -31.35 -35.04 2.70
C LEU A 32 -30.73 -33.69 3.13
N ILE A 33 -31.11 -32.60 2.47
CA ILE A 33 -30.66 -31.23 2.76
C ILE A 33 -31.37 -30.66 4.00
N PHE A 34 -32.61 -31.06 4.29
CA PHE A 34 -33.40 -30.53 5.40
C PHE A 34 -32.96 -31.05 6.78
N ARG A 35 -32.28 -32.20 6.89
CA ARG A 35 -31.85 -32.76 8.17
C ARG A 35 -30.60 -32.11 8.80
N LEU A 36 -29.96 -31.12 8.15
CA LEU A 36 -28.69 -30.50 8.61
C LEU A 36 -28.76 -28.98 8.93
N ASN A 37 -29.98 -28.45 9.11
CA ASN A 37 -30.36 -27.22 9.80
C ASN A 37 -29.67 -25.84 9.49
N LEU A 38 -30.53 -24.94 9.00
CA LEU A 38 -31.07 -23.74 9.70
C LEU A 38 -30.18 -22.51 9.96
N ILE A 39 -29.47 -21.96 8.96
CA ILE A 39 -29.05 -20.53 8.99
C ILE A 39 -29.36 -19.76 7.69
N LEU A 40 -29.60 -20.45 6.55
CA LEU A 40 -30.07 -19.80 5.31
C LEU A 40 -31.59 -19.52 5.31
N SER A 41 -32.17 -19.24 6.47
CA SER A 41 -33.58 -18.87 6.62
C SER A 41 -33.79 -17.44 6.13
N LYS A 42 -34.20 -17.30 4.86
CA LYS A 42 -35.34 -16.47 4.38
C LYS A 42 -35.23 -16.00 2.91
N ARG A 43 -34.10 -16.19 2.19
CA ARG A 43 -34.03 -15.88 0.75
C ARG A 43 -33.48 -17.03 -0.09
N ARG A 44 -34.24 -17.34 -1.15
CA ARG A 44 -34.16 -18.52 -2.03
C ARG A 44 -32.76 -18.72 -2.66
N PRO A 45 -32.02 -19.79 -2.33
CA PRO A 45 -30.80 -20.18 -3.07
C PRO A 45 -31.08 -20.56 -4.53
N SER A 46 -32.32 -20.95 -4.85
CA SER A 46 -32.77 -21.33 -6.19
C SER A 46 -32.85 -20.17 -7.19
N ILE A 47 -32.81 -18.90 -6.75
CA ILE A 47 -32.72 -17.72 -7.63
C ILE A 47 -31.26 -17.46 -8.07
N ILE A 48 -30.28 -17.96 -7.33
CA ILE A 48 -28.86 -17.66 -7.56
C ILE A 48 -28.32 -18.44 -8.76
N LEU A 49 -28.75 -19.69 -8.96
CA LEU A 49 -28.34 -20.58 -10.07
C LEU A 49 -28.87 -20.15 -11.44
N LYS A 50 -29.89 -19.28 -11.53
CA LYS A 50 -30.53 -18.90 -12.80
C LYS A 50 -29.83 -17.74 -13.55
N GLY A 51 -28.49 -17.70 -13.52
CA GLY A 51 -27.71 -16.89 -14.46
C GLY A 51 -27.13 -15.57 -13.92
N GLY A 52 -26.50 -15.56 -12.75
CA GLY A 52 -25.75 -14.38 -12.31
C GLY A 52 -24.51 -14.72 -11.49
N ASN A 53 -23.41 -14.00 -11.75
CA ASN A 53 -22.17 -14.04 -10.97
C ASN A 53 -22.44 -13.77 -9.48
N LEU A 54 -21.67 -14.44 -8.61
CA LEU A 54 -21.88 -14.39 -7.18
C LEU A 54 -20.59 -14.02 -6.44
N PHE A 55 -20.65 -12.93 -5.69
CA PHE A 55 -19.62 -12.54 -4.74
C PHE A 55 -20.10 -12.89 -3.33
N LEU A 56 -19.51 -13.93 -2.74
CA LEU A 56 -19.92 -14.40 -1.43
C LEU A 56 -18.93 -13.96 -0.37
N TRP A 57 -19.36 -13.00 0.43
CA TRP A 57 -18.65 -12.55 1.60
C TRP A 57 -19.21 -13.21 2.87
N GLN A 58 -18.30 -13.65 3.72
CA GLN A 58 -18.59 -14.20 5.04
C GLN A 58 -19.51 -15.42 5.06
N LEU A 59 -18.89 -16.59 4.91
CA LEU A 59 -19.30 -17.76 5.67
C LEU A 59 -18.05 -18.21 6.42
N ILE A 60 -17.85 -17.66 7.62
CA ILE A 60 -16.89 -18.20 8.61
C ILE A 60 -17.20 -19.69 8.90
N HIS A 61 -18.37 -20.18 8.47
CA HIS A 61 -18.58 -21.59 8.24
C HIS A 61 -18.00 -22.08 6.92
N GLN A 62 -16.88 -22.78 7.03
CA GLN A 62 -16.33 -23.70 6.03
C GLN A 62 -17.39 -24.56 5.33
N LEU A 63 -18.48 -24.94 6.02
CA LEU A 63 -19.60 -25.69 5.43
C LEU A 63 -20.41 -24.91 4.38
N GLY A 64 -20.63 -23.60 4.54
CA GLY A 64 -21.35 -22.82 3.54
C GLY A 64 -20.51 -22.56 2.30
N ARG A 65 -19.20 -22.30 2.48
CA ARG A 65 -18.22 -22.28 1.39
C ARG A 65 -18.20 -23.62 0.66
N LEU A 66 -18.07 -24.73 1.40
CA LEU A 66 -18.05 -26.09 0.85
C LEU A 66 -19.35 -26.44 0.11
N LEU A 67 -20.52 -26.04 0.63
CA LEU A 67 -21.80 -26.28 -0.03
C LEU A 67 -21.90 -25.55 -1.37
N LEU A 68 -21.49 -24.28 -1.42
CA LEU A 68 -21.51 -23.48 -2.64
C LEU A 68 -20.50 -24.01 -3.67
N GLN A 69 -19.30 -24.37 -3.22
CA GLN A 69 -18.29 -25.05 -4.05
C GLN A 69 -18.91 -26.32 -4.68
N ASN A 70 -19.47 -27.20 -3.86
CA ASN A 70 -20.10 -28.44 -4.32
C ASN A 70 -21.27 -28.19 -5.29
N MET A 71 -22.04 -27.11 -5.12
CA MET A 71 -23.15 -26.79 -6.01
C MET A 71 -22.69 -26.37 -7.40
N HIS A 72 -21.68 -25.51 -7.52
CA HIS A 72 -21.18 -25.05 -8.82
C HIS A 72 -20.37 -26.12 -9.53
N LEU A 73 -19.56 -26.89 -8.80
CA LEU A 73 -18.86 -28.07 -9.36
C LEU A 73 -19.85 -29.10 -9.93
N ARG A 74 -20.96 -29.35 -9.22
CA ARG A 74 -22.05 -30.20 -9.74
C ARG A 74 -22.76 -29.60 -10.94
N SER A 75 -22.90 -28.28 -11.00
CA SER A 75 -23.55 -27.61 -12.13
C SER A 75 -22.71 -27.74 -13.39
N ALA A 76 -21.40 -27.49 -13.30
CA ALA A 76 -20.48 -27.63 -14.43
C ALA A 76 -20.46 -29.07 -14.97
N SER A 77 -20.36 -30.06 -14.05
CA SER A 77 -20.45 -31.47 -14.41
C SER A 77 -21.77 -31.83 -15.11
N LYS A 78 -22.89 -31.21 -14.74
CA LYS A 78 -24.18 -31.39 -15.43
C LYS A 78 -24.25 -30.70 -16.80
N HIS A 79 -23.59 -29.56 -16.95
CA HIS A 79 -23.54 -28.81 -18.21
C HIS A 79 -22.48 -29.37 -19.18
N CYS A 80 -21.73 -30.40 -18.78
CA CYS A 80 -20.56 -30.89 -19.51
C CYS A 80 -19.51 -29.80 -19.76
N THR A 81 -19.38 -28.86 -18.82
CA THR A 81 -18.37 -27.79 -18.81
C THR A 81 -17.34 -28.05 -17.71
N ARG A 82 -16.21 -27.33 -17.75
CA ARG A 82 -15.19 -27.40 -16.72
C ARG A 82 -15.40 -26.35 -15.64
N ALA A 83 -14.99 -26.68 -14.42
CA ALA A 83 -14.90 -25.73 -13.32
C ALA A 83 -13.51 -25.74 -12.70
N VAL A 84 -13.00 -24.54 -12.41
CA VAL A 84 -11.69 -24.35 -11.78
C VAL A 84 -11.84 -23.87 -10.34
N TYR A 85 -11.13 -24.51 -9.43
CA TYR A 85 -10.96 -24.08 -8.05
C TYR A 85 -9.54 -23.56 -7.85
N THR A 86 -9.40 -22.27 -7.59
CA THR A 86 -8.11 -21.65 -7.30
C THR A 86 -7.92 -21.45 -5.80
N ALA A 87 -6.78 -21.91 -5.28
CA ALA A 87 -6.35 -21.63 -3.91
C ALA A 87 -4.98 -20.93 -3.91
N PRO A 88 -4.72 -20.02 -2.95
CA PRO A 88 -3.46 -19.27 -2.91
C PRO A 88 -2.26 -20.13 -2.49
N ILE A 89 -2.48 -21.28 -1.85
CA ILE A 89 -1.41 -22.11 -1.26
C ILE A 89 -1.51 -23.56 -1.75
N LYS A 90 -0.35 -24.15 -2.08
CA LYS A 90 -0.20 -25.56 -2.50
C LYS A 90 -0.82 -26.53 -1.48
N THR A 91 -0.57 -26.36 -0.18
CA THR A 91 -1.15 -27.18 0.91
C THR A 91 -2.68 -27.18 0.90
N ILE A 92 -3.33 -26.01 0.72
CA ILE A 92 -4.79 -25.91 0.63
C ILE A 92 -5.29 -26.64 -0.61
N SER A 93 -4.59 -26.49 -1.75
CA SER A 93 -4.92 -27.19 -2.99
C SER A 93 -4.90 -28.72 -2.80
N ASN A 94 -3.85 -29.24 -2.15
CA ASN A 94 -3.72 -30.67 -1.85
C ASN A 94 -4.81 -31.17 -0.88
N GLN A 95 -5.13 -30.39 0.15
CA GLN A 95 -6.22 -30.70 1.09
C GLN A 95 -7.57 -30.74 0.35
N LYS A 96 -7.84 -29.76 -0.51
CA LYS A 96 -9.09 -29.67 -1.28
C LYS A 96 -9.22 -30.77 -2.32
N TYR A 97 -8.11 -31.15 -2.94
CA TYR A 97 -8.05 -32.31 -3.82
C TYR A 97 -8.52 -33.56 -3.11
N ARG A 98 -8.00 -33.81 -1.90
CA ARG A 98 -8.44 -34.95 -1.08
C ARG A 98 -9.92 -34.84 -0.67
N ASP A 99 -10.40 -33.65 -0.30
CA ASP A 99 -11.79 -33.42 0.10
C ASP A 99 -12.79 -33.69 -1.06
N PHE A 100 -12.38 -33.44 -2.30
CA PHE A 100 -13.24 -33.54 -3.48
C PHE A 100 -13.07 -34.82 -4.30
N CYS A 101 -11.90 -35.46 -4.28
CA CYS A 101 -11.64 -36.70 -5.02
C CYS A 101 -12.63 -37.83 -4.73
N GLY A 102 -13.17 -37.90 -3.51
CA GLY A 102 -14.17 -38.90 -3.16
C GLY A 102 -15.59 -38.60 -3.66
N LYS A 103 -15.86 -37.42 -4.23
CA LYS A 103 -17.21 -36.94 -4.59
C LYS A 103 -17.37 -36.53 -6.05
N PHE A 104 -16.29 -36.14 -6.71
CA PHE A 104 -16.29 -35.58 -8.06
C PHE A 104 -15.09 -36.12 -8.87
N ASP A 105 -15.15 -35.94 -10.18
CA ASP A 105 -14.00 -36.14 -11.05
C ASP A 105 -13.08 -34.90 -10.99
N VAL A 106 -11.93 -35.04 -10.33
CA VAL A 106 -11.07 -33.92 -9.91
C VAL A 106 -9.62 -34.10 -10.34
N GLY A 107 -9.06 -33.09 -10.99
CA GLY A 107 -7.63 -32.94 -11.28
C GLY A 107 -6.95 -31.96 -10.32
N LEU A 108 -5.63 -32.04 -10.21
CA LEU A 108 -4.78 -31.14 -9.42
C LEU A 108 -3.63 -30.63 -10.28
N LEU A 109 -3.53 -29.32 -10.44
CA LEU A 109 -2.48 -28.64 -11.19
C LEU A 109 -1.77 -27.62 -10.30
N THR A 110 -0.56 -27.98 -9.87
CA THR A 110 0.33 -27.12 -9.07
C THR A 110 1.68 -27.02 -9.78
N GLY A 111 2.56 -26.11 -9.36
CA GLY A 111 3.92 -25.99 -9.92
C GLY A 111 4.76 -27.28 -9.81
N ASP A 112 4.45 -28.13 -8.82
CA ASP A 112 5.21 -29.35 -8.53
C ASP A 112 4.56 -30.60 -9.14
N VAL A 113 3.22 -30.64 -9.14
CA VAL A 113 2.44 -31.85 -9.42
C VAL A 113 1.29 -31.53 -10.35
N SER A 114 1.16 -32.35 -11.40
CA SER A 114 0.05 -32.35 -12.35
C SER A 114 -0.61 -33.74 -12.35
N LEU A 115 -1.85 -33.81 -11.88
CA LEU A 115 -2.65 -35.04 -11.80
C LEU A 115 -3.97 -34.84 -12.51
N ARG A 116 -4.30 -35.77 -13.42
CA ARG A 116 -5.54 -35.77 -14.22
C ARG A 116 -5.94 -34.40 -14.79
N PRO A 117 -5.12 -33.76 -15.66
CA PRO A 117 -5.47 -32.49 -16.30
C PRO A 117 -6.76 -32.52 -17.14
N GLU A 118 -7.18 -33.71 -17.55
CA GLU A 118 -8.39 -34.00 -18.31
C GLU A 118 -9.69 -33.92 -17.49
N ALA A 119 -9.58 -33.86 -16.16
CA ALA A 119 -10.74 -33.89 -15.27
C ALA A 119 -11.68 -32.68 -15.45
N SER A 120 -12.96 -32.90 -15.19
CA SER A 120 -14.00 -31.86 -15.28
C SER A 120 -13.85 -30.76 -14.22
N CYS A 121 -13.39 -31.10 -13.02
CA CYS A 121 -13.07 -30.15 -11.96
C CYS A 121 -11.55 -30.06 -11.78
N LEU A 122 -10.96 -28.89 -12.01
CA LEU A 122 -9.53 -28.68 -11.82
C LEU A 122 -9.26 -27.84 -10.58
N ILE A 123 -8.45 -28.37 -9.66
CA ILE A 123 -7.91 -27.61 -8.54
C ILE A 123 -6.52 -27.13 -8.93
N MET A 124 -6.27 -25.83 -8.82
CA MET A 124 -4.97 -25.27 -9.15
C MET A 124 -4.59 -24.09 -8.26
N THR A 125 -3.32 -23.70 -8.29
CA THR A 125 -2.92 -22.42 -7.69
C THR A 125 -3.22 -21.25 -8.63
N THR A 126 -3.28 -20.04 -8.08
CA THR A 126 -3.54 -18.82 -8.86
C THR A 126 -2.46 -18.55 -9.92
N GLU A 127 -1.21 -18.88 -9.62
CA GLU A 127 -0.08 -18.72 -10.53
C GLU A 127 -0.17 -19.67 -11.75
N ILE A 128 -0.68 -20.89 -11.55
CA ILE A 128 -0.92 -21.84 -12.65
C ILE A 128 -2.03 -21.32 -13.56
N LEU A 129 -3.13 -20.81 -12.99
CA LEU A 129 -4.20 -20.22 -13.80
C LEU A 129 -3.69 -18.99 -14.57
N ARG A 130 -2.86 -18.14 -13.95
CA ARG A 130 -2.19 -17.03 -14.63
C ARG A 130 -1.33 -17.50 -15.81
N SER A 131 -0.49 -18.49 -15.60
CA SER A 131 0.38 -19.05 -16.64
C SER A 131 -0.44 -19.60 -17.81
N MET A 132 -1.56 -20.27 -17.53
CA MET A 132 -2.49 -20.73 -18.57
C MET A 132 -3.07 -19.58 -19.39
N LEU A 133 -3.42 -18.47 -18.75
CA LEU A 133 -3.95 -17.28 -19.42
C LEU A 133 -2.90 -16.63 -20.33
N TYR A 134 -1.64 -16.50 -19.87
CA TYR A 134 -0.56 -15.96 -20.71
C TYR A 134 -0.15 -16.88 -21.87
N ARG A 135 -0.34 -18.19 -21.72
CA ARG A 135 -0.06 -19.19 -22.76
C ARG A 135 -1.24 -19.42 -23.71
N GLY A 136 -2.43 -18.88 -23.41
CA GLY A 136 -3.63 -19.11 -24.19
C GLY A 136 -4.07 -20.58 -24.22
N ALA A 137 -3.96 -21.29 -23.09
CA ALA A 137 -4.26 -22.71 -23.03
C ALA A 137 -5.72 -23.03 -23.44
N ASP A 138 -5.91 -24.04 -24.31
CA ASP A 138 -7.23 -24.42 -24.83
C ASP A 138 -8.25 -24.75 -23.73
N ILE A 139 -7.77 -25.27 -22.60
CA ILE A 139 -8.59 -25.59 -21.41
C ILE A 139 -9.45 -24.39 -20.98
N ILE A 140 -8.97 -23.15 -21.18
CA ILE A 140 -9.69 -21.93 -20.77
C ILE A 140 -11.04 -21.80 -21.48
N ARG A 141 -11.17 -22.29 -22.71
CA ARG A 141 -12.40 -22.20 -23.51
C ARG A 141 -13.54 -23.05 -22.93
N ASP A 142 -13.21 -24.13 -22.23
CA ASP A 142 -14.16 -25.07 -21.64
C ASP A 142 -14.63 -24.65 -20.23
N ILE A 143 -14.01 -23.61 -19.64
CA ILE A 143 -14.28 -23.19 -18.26
C ILE A 143 -15.57 -22.36 -18.22
N GLU A 144 -16.54 -22.82 -17.43
CA GLU A 144 -17.75 -22.03 -17.15
C GLU A 144 -17.62 -21.26 -15.83
N TRP A 145 -16.98 -21.86 -14.82
CA TRP A 145 -16.91 -21.34 -13.46
C TRP A 145 -15.49 -21.33 -12.92
N VAL A 146 -15.06 -20.19 -12.37
CA VAL A 146 -13.84 -20.07 -11.58
C VAL A 146 -14.20 -19.70 -10.14
N ILE A 147 -13.77 -20.55 -9.21
CA ILE A 147 -13.95 -20.40 -7.78
C ILE A 147 -12.64 -19.91 -7.18
N PHE A 148 -12.70 -18.70 -6.65
CA PHE A 148 -11.59 -18.03 -5.99
C PHE A 148 -11.72 -18.16 -4.47
N ASP A 149 -10.84 -18.94 -3.83
CA ASP A 149 -10.81 -19.09 -2.38
C ASP A 149 -9.80 -18.15 -1.72
N GLU A 150 -10.18 -17.59 -0.57
CA GLU A 150 -9.39 -16.61 0.19
C GLU A 150 -8.98 -15.35 -0.62
N VAL A 151 -9.94 -14.71 -1.28
CA VAL A 151 -9.74 -13.48 -2.08
C VAL A 151 -9.13 -12.32 -1.28
N HIS A 152 -9.17 -12.36 0.06
CA HIS A 152 -8.48 -11.36 0.88
C HIS A 152 -6.94 -11.37 0.72
N TYR A 153 -6.37 -12.40 0.06
CA TYR A 153 -4.97 -12.41 -0.38
C TYR A 153 -4.65 -11.38 -1.47
N VAL A 154 -5.64 -10.66 -2.02
CA VAL A 154 -5.38 -9.49 -2.87
C VAL A 154 -4.53 -8.43 -2.15
N ASN A 155 -4.61 -8.35 -0.81
CA ASN A 155 -3.78 -7.46 0.01
C ASN A 155 -2.34 -7.96 0.22
N ASP A 156 -2.02 -9.19 -0.21
CA ASP A 156 -0.67 -9.73 -0.07
C ASP A 156 0.28 -8.98 -1.01
N VAL A 157 1.35 -8.42 -0.47
CA VAL A 157 2.28 -7.59 -1.24
C VAL A 157 2.94 -8.40 -2.36
N GLU A 158 3.27 -9.67 -2.15
CA GLU A 158 3.97 -10.47 -3.15
C GLU A 158 3.00 -11.07 -4.18
N ARG A 159 1.88 -11.62 -3.72
CA ARG A 159 0.96 -12.45 -4.53
C ARG A 159 -0.29 -11.72 -4.99
N GLY A 160 -0.64 -10.58 -4.39
CA GLY A 160 -1.85 -9.82 -4.70
C GLY A 160 -1.93 -9.39 -6.17
N VAL A 161 -0.77 -9.12 -6.78
CA VAL A 161 -0.66 -8.79 -8.22
C VAL A 161 -1.24 -9.90 -9.10
N VAL A 162 -0.91 -11.16 -8.81
CA VAL A 162 -1.37 -12.34 -9.56
C VAL A 162 -2.89 -12.43 -9.57
N TRP A 163 -3.51 -12.12 -8.44
CA TRP A 163 -4.97 -12.15 -8.30
C TRP A 163 -5.65 -11.12 -9.20
N GLU A 164 -5.17 -9.88 -9.17
CA GLU A 164 -5.69 -8.82 -10.03
C GLU A 164 -5.47 -9.16 -11.51
N GLU A 165 -4.28 -9.62 -11.88
CA GLU A 165 -3.94 -10.01 -13.25
C GLU A 165 -4.90 -11.07 -13.80
N VAL A 166 -5.06 -12.16 -13.07
CA VAL A 166 -5.95 -13.26 -13.45
C VAL A 166 -7.40 -12.77 -13.56
N ILE A 167 -7.87 -12.00 -12.59
CA ILE A 167 -9.23 -11.47 -12.64
C ILE A 167 -9.40 -10.61 -13.88
N ILE A 168 -8.47 -9.70 -14.21
CA ILE A 168 -8.59 -8.81 -15.38
C ILE A 168 -8.51 -9.58 -16.71
N MET A 169 -7.66 -10.61 -16.81
CA MET A 169 -7.45 -11.38 -18.04
C MET A 169 -8.53 -12.42 -18.33
N LEU A 170 -9.25 -12.93 -17.32
CA LEU A 170 -10.24 -13.99 -17.54
C LEU A 170 -11.30 -13.62 -18.61
N PRO A 171 -11.59 -14.50 -19.60
CA PRO A 171 -12.58 -14.22 -20.62
C PRO A 171 -13.98 -13.86 -20.09
N ARG A 172 -14.73 -13.08 -20.88
CA ARG A 172 -16.07 -12.61 -20.50
C ARG A 172 -17.10 -13.73 -20.32
N HIS A 173 -16.95 -14.89 -20.94
CA HIS A 173 -17.92 -15.99 -20.77
C HIS A 173 -17.85 -16.61 -19.37
N ILE A 174 -16.68 -16.57 -18.71
CA ILE A 174 -16.43 -17.22 -17.42
C ILE A 174 -17.18 -16.52 -16.28
N ASN A 175 -17.83 -17.30 -15.43
CA ASN A 175 -18.53 -16.83 -14.24
C ASN A 175 -17.68 -16.98 -12.99
N PHE A 176 -17.91 -16.08 -12.04
CA PHE A 176 -17.07 -15.96 -10.85
C PHE A 176 -17.80 -16.37 -9.58
N VAL A 177 -17.08 -17.10 -8.72
CA VAL A 177 -17.44 -17.32 -7.31
C VAL A 177 -16.26 -16.90 -6.45
N LEU A 178 -16.41 -15.79 -5.73
CA LEU A 178 -15.36 -15.24 -4.87
C LEU A 178 -15.70 -15.52 -3.40
N LEU A 179 -14.76 -16.15 -2.68
CA LEU A 179 -14.87 -16.50 -1.27
C LEU A 179 -13.80 -15.74 -0.48
N SER A 180 -14.22 -14.97 0.52
CA SER A 180 -13.30 -14.17 1.33
C SER A 180 -13.62 -14.17 2.81
N ALA A 181 -12.63 -13.77 3.61
CA ALA A 181 -12.80 -13.41 5.02
C ALA A 181 -13.51 -12.05 5.14
N THR A 182 -13.76 -11.59 6.36
CA THR A 182 -14.38 -10.28 6.61
C THR A 182 -13.47 -9.14 6.15
N VAL A 183 -13.99 -8.30 5.26
CA VAL A 183 -13.38 -7.11 4.65
C VAL A 183 -14.45 -6.00 4.56
N PRO A 184 -14.17 -4.76 4.97
CA PRO A 184 -15.16 -3.69 4.98
C PRO A 184 -15.64 -3.21 3.59
N ASN A 185 -14.80 -3.17 2.56
CA ASN A 185 -15.10 -2.55 1.24
C ASN A 185 -15.55 -3.56 0.15
N THR A 186 -16.47 -4.44 0.48
CA THR A 186 -16.95 -5.50 -0.44
C THR A 186 -17.68 -4.98 -1.67
N ASN A 187 -18.53 -3.97 -1.50
CA ASN A 187 -19.28 -3.38 -2.60
C ASN A 187 -18.35 -2.69 -3.60
N GLU A 188 -17.28 -2.05 -3.10
CA GLU A 188 -16.27 -1.40 -3.93
C GLU A 188 -15.56 -2.42 -4.84
N PHE A 189 -15.13 -3.53 -4.25
CA PHE A 189 -14.46 -4.61 -4.98
C PHE A 189 -15.41 -5.33 -5.96
N ALA A 190 -16.67 -5.54 -5.57
CA ALA A 190 -17.68 -6.13 -6.46
C ALA A 190 -18.03 -5.20 -7.63
N ASP A 191 -18.12 -3.90 -7.40
CA ASP A 191 -18.31 -2.87 -8.43
C ASP A 191 -17.14 -2.87 -9.42
N TRP A 192 -15.90 -2.99 -8.92
CA TRP A 192 -14.70 -3.09 -9.76
C TRP A 192 -14.75 -4.30 -10.70
N ILE A 193 -14.97 -5.51 -10.17
CA ILE A 193 -15.12 -6.72 -11.00
C ILE A 193 -16.29 -6.55 -11.97
N GLY A 194 -17.41 -6.01 -11.50
CA GLY A 194 -18.60 -5.81 -12.31
C GLY A 194 -18.37 -4.88 -13.49
N ARG A 195 -17.64 -3.77 -13.29
CA ARG A 195 -17.21 -2.84 -14.34
C ARG A 195 -16.21 -3.51 -15.29
N THR A 196 -15.16 -4.14 -14.77
CA THR A 196 -14.11 -4.74 -15.59
C THR A 196 -14.63 -5.88 -16.46
N LYS A 197 -15.57 -6.68 -15.96
CA LYS A 197 -16.17 -7.81 -16.68
C LYS A 197 -17.50 -7.53 -17.34
N GLN A 198 -18.06 -6.34 -17.15
CA GLN A 198 -19.41 -5.98 -17.62
C GLN A 198 -20.45 -7.01 -17.16
N LYS A 199 -20.38 -7.41 -15.88
CA LYS A 199 -21.26 -8.42 -15.28
C LYS A 199 -21.84 -7.94 -13.95
N GLN A 200 -23.08 -8.34 -13.67
CA GLN A 200 -23.72 -8.06 -12.39
C GLN A 200 -23.13 -8.95 -11.30
N ILE A 201 -22.44 -8.36 -10.33
CA ILE A 201 -21.84 -9.07 -9.19
C ILE A 201 -22.73 -8.88 -7.96
N ARG A 202 -23.27 -9.97 -7.42
CA ARG A 202 -24.10 -9.91 -6.21
C ARG A 202 -23.27 -10.17 -4.97
N VAL A 203 -23.22 -9.22 -4.05
CA VAL A 203 -22.58 -9.36 -2.74
C VAL A 203 -23.55 -9.98 -1.73
N ILE A 204 -23.14 -11.07 -1.09
CA ILE A 204 -23.82 -11.65 0.08
C ILE A 204 -22.89 -11.48 1.27
N TRP A 205 -23.37 -10.98 2.40
CA TRP A 205 -22.56 -10.78 3.60
C TRP A 205 -23.29 -11.13 4.91
N THR A 206 -22.56 -11.52 5.97
CA THR A 206 -23.16 -11.77 7.29
C THR A 206 -22.17 -11.69 8.45
N THR A 207 -22.27 -10.65 9.30
CA THR A 207 -21.37 -10.47 10.45
C THR A 207 -21.48 -11.54 11.53
N LYS A 208 -22.52 -12.39 11.49
CA LYS A 208 -22.79 -13.35 12.56
C LYS A 208 -21.88 -14.57 12.46
N ARG A 209 -20.98 -14.72 13.43
CA ARG A 209 -20.20 -15.95 13.61
C ARG A 209 -21.10 -17.08 14.14
N PRO A 210 -21.01 -18.30 13.59
CA PRO A 210 -21.85 -19.41 14.06
C PRO A 210 -21.50 -19.96 15.44
N VAL A 211 -20.21 -19.96 15.79
CA VAL A 211 -19.73 -20.24 17.15
C VAL A 211 -19.18 -18.92 17.68
N PRO A 212 -19.79 -18.27 18.70
CA PRO A 212 -19.29 -17.02 19.25
C PRO A 212 -17.91 -17.20 19.91
N LEU A 213 -17.15 -16.11 20.03
CA LEU A 213 -15.85 -16.08 20.68
C LEU A 213 -15.93 -15.40 22.05
N GLU A 214 -15.15 -15.93 22.98
CA GLU A 214 -14.85 -15.33 24.28
C GLU A 214 -13.34 -15.07 24.34
N HIS A 215 -12.95 -13.82 24.62
CA HIS A 215 -11.55 -13.44 24.73
C HIS A 215 -11.17 -13.26 26.19
N CYS A 216 -10.07 -13.90 26.60
CA CYS A 216 -9.55 -13.88 27.96
C CYS A 216 -8.08 -13.44 27.98
N LEU A 217 -7.64 -12.84 29.08
CA LEU A 217 -6.23 -12.65 29.42
C LEU A 217 -5.79 -13.74 30.38
N PHE A 218 -4.60 -14.30 30.16
CA PHE A 218 -3.96 -15.19 31.12
C PHE A 218 -2.84 -14.45 31.85
N TYR A 219 -2.98 -14.29 33.16
CA TYR A 219 -1.97 -13.67 34.01
C TYR A 219 -1.86 -14.39 35.35
N SER A 220 -0.63 -14.68 35.78
CA SER A 220 -0.32 -15.34 37.06
C SER A 220 -1.14 -16.60 37.39
N GLY A 221 -1.46 -17.42 36.38
CA GLY A 221 -2.16 -18.71 36.55
C GLY A 221 -3.69 -18.64 36.46
N GLU A 222 -4.26 -17.43 36.34
CA GLU A 222 -5.70 -17.21 36.24
C GLU A 222 -6.13 -16.63 34.88
N LEU A 223 -7.40 -16.86 34.54
CA LEU A 223 -8.03 -16.41 33.30
C LEU A 223 -9.02 -15.29 33.61
N TYR A 224 -8.89 -14.16 32.92
CA TYR A 224 -9.75 -12.99 33.06
C TYR A 224 -10.47 -12.72 31.74
N THR A 225 -11.79 -12.88 31.69
CA THR A 225 -12.58 -12.61 30.49
C THR A 225 -12.67 -11.11 30.23
N ILE A 226 -12.25 -10.68 29.04
CA ILE A 226 -12.18 -9.27 28.64
C ILE A 226 -13.13 -8.91 27.51
N CYS A 227 -13.63 -9.89 26.75
CA CYS A 227 -14.58 -9.65 25.67
C CYS A 227 -15.50 -10.84 25.50
N GLU A 228 -16.81 -10.58 25.48
CA GLU A 228 -17.84 -11.58 25.21
C GLU A 228 -18.71 -11.07 24.05
N ASN A 229 -18.93 -11.90 23.03
CA ASN A 229 -19.75 -11.55 21.86
C ASN A 229 -19.36 -10.18 21.24
N GLU A 230 -18.05 -9.94 21.07
CA GLU A 230 -17.50 -8.71 20.48
C GLU A 230 -17.74 -7.44 21.32
N LYS A 231 -18.17 -7.58 22.59
CA LYS A 231 -18.29 -6.48 23.55
C LYS A 231 -17.21 -6.60 24.62
N ILE A 232 -16.44 -5.53 24.79
CA ILE A 232 -15.41 -5.45 25.84
C ILE A 232 -16.10 -5.43 27.21
N VAL A 233 -15.56 -6.20 28.14
CA VAL A 233 -15.94 -6.28 29.55
C VAL A 233 -14.85 -5.57 30.38
N PRO A 234 -15.02 -4.28 30.73
CA PRO A 234 -13.98 -3.49 31.40
C PRO A 234 -13.59 -4.04 32.77
N GLN A 235 -14.53 -4.70 33.45
CA GLN A 235 -14.32 -5.30 34.78
C GLN A 235 -13.22 -6.37 34.77
N GLY A 236 -13.18 -7.21 33.72
CA GLY A 236 -12.17 -8.25 33.59
C GLY A 236 -10.76 -7.68 33.39
N LEU A 237 -10.63 -6.61 32.60
CA LEU A 237 -9.36 -5.92 32.41
C LEU A 237 -8.89 -5.24 33.69
N LYS A 238 -9.81 -4.60 34.44
CA LYS A 238 -9.52 -4.00 35.75
C LYS A 238 -9.03 -5.05 36.74
N ALA A 239 -9.73 -6.19 36.85
CA ALA A 239 -9.34 -7.29 37.73
C ALA A 239 -7.94 -7.85 37.39
N ALA A 240 -7.61 -7.98 36.10
CA ALA A 240 -6.28 -8.38 35.67
C ALA A 240 -5.22 -7.33 36.07
N LYS A 241 -5.47 -6.04 35.83
CA LYS A 241 -4.57 -4.94 36.20
C LYS A 241 -4.34 -4.87 37.71
N ASP A 242 -5.39 -5.07 38.51
CA ASP A 242 -5.30 -5.09 39.96
C ASP A 242 -4.46 -6.28 40.46
N ALA A 243 -4.59 -7.46 39.83
CA ALA A 243 -3.75 -8.61 40.12
C ALA A 243 -2.27 -8.38 39.78
N CYS A 244 -1.99 -7.66 38.68
CA CYS A 244 -0.63 -7.25 38.30
C CYS A 244 -0.02 -6.26 39.30
N LYS A 245 -0.78 -5.24 39.73
CA LYS A 245 -0.32 -4.25 40.71
C LYS A 245 0.00 -4.87 42.08
N LYS A 246 -0.90 -5.71 42.60
CA LYS A 246 -0.72 -6.40 43.89
C LYS A 246 0.59 -7.21 43.93
N LYS A 247 0.98 -7.81 42.80
CA LYS A 247 2.19 -8.61 42.70
C LYS A 247 3.46 -7.76 42.59
N ASN A 248 3.43 -6.64 41.87
CA ASN A 248 4.58 -5.72 41.79
C ASN A 248 4.89 -5.06 43.13
N ILE A 249 3.86 -4.75 43.94
CA ILE A 249 4.02 -4.22 45.30
C ILE A 249 4.74 -5.23 46.22
N ASN A 250 4.42 -6.53 46.10
CA ASN A 250 5.04 -7.58 46.90
C ASN A 250 6.51 -7.86 46.52
N VAL A 251 6.96 -7.46 45.32
CA VAL A 251 8.37 -7.60 44.89
C VAL A 251 9.22 -6.41 45.36
N ALA A 252 8.63 -5.21 45.48
CA ALA A 252 9.32 -4.00 45.94
C ALA A 252 9.48 -3.91 47.48
N GLY A 253 8.72 -4.70 48.25
CA GLY A 253 8.73 -4.69 49.73
C GLY A 253 9.73 -5.63 50.41
N GLY A 254 10.64 -6.26 49.67
CA GLY A 254 11.64 -7.20 50.21
C GLY A 254 12.94 -6.54 50.66
N THR A 255 12.90 -5.66 51.67
CA THR A 255 14.10 -5.16 52.34
C THR A 255 14.57 -6.16 53.41
N GLY A 256 15.52 -7.02 53.04
CA GLY A 256 16.33 -7.80 53.97
C GLY A 256 17.63 -7.07 54.30
N SER A 257 17.76 -6.63 55.54
CA SER A 257 18.94 -6.01 56.14
C SER A 257 20.11 -6.99 56.20
N TYR A 258 21.24 -6.67 55.56
CA TYR A 258 22.59 -7.09 56.00
C TYR A 258 23.64 -6.08 55.50
N SER A 259 24.44 -5.60 56.45
CA SER A 259 25.57 -4.68 56.31
C SER A 259 26.83 -5.38 55.78
N GLY A 260 27.62 -4.70 54.95
CA GLY A 260 29.00 -5.08 54.65
C GLY A 260 29.63 -4.32 53.48
N SER A 261 30.54 -3.40 53.79
CA SER A 261 31.35 -2.63 52.84
C SER A 261 32.30 -3.50 52.01
N SER A 262 32.49 -3.18 50.73
CA SER A 262 33.80 -2.92 50.09
C SER A 262 33.62 -2.62 48.59
N ALA A 263 34.31 -1.58 48.14
CA ALA A 263 34.46 -1.21 46.74
C ALA A 263 35.57 -2.04 46.07
N ALA A 264 35.35 -2.54 44.86
CA ALA A 264 36.38 -2.78 43.83
C ALA A 264 35.72 -3.12 42.47
N ASN A 265 36.35 -2.61 41.40
CA ASN A 265 36.08 -2.83 39.98
C ASN A 265 35.79 -4.29 39.60
N ASP A 266 34.86 -4.52 38.65
CA ASP A 266 35.25 -5.15 37.39
C ASP A 266 34.23 -4.90 36.26
N SER A 267 34.81 -4.68 35.09
CA SER A 267 34.27 -4.61 33.74
C SER A 267 33.63 -5.93 33.31
N GLY A 268 32.36 -5.89 32.87
CA GLY A 268 31.71 -7.04 32.25
C GLY A 268 30.27 -6.73 31.85
N GLY A 269 30.06 -6.36 30.59
CA GLY A 269 28.73 -6.25 30.01
C GLY A 269 28.04 -7.61 29.96
N GLY A 270 27.23 -7.91 30.98
CA GLY A 270 26.51 -9.17 31.10
C GLY A 270 25.23 -9.02 31.92
N ASN A 271 24.10 -9.27 31.26
CA ASN A 271 22.81 -9.67 31.84
C ASN A 271 22.06 -8.65 32.73
N ALA A 272 21.36 -7.72 32.08
CA ALA A 272 20.18 -7.09 32.65
C ALA A 272 18.90 -7.84 32.23
N TRP A 273 18.46 -8.85 33.01
CA TRP A 273 17.03 -9.21 33.16
C TRP A 273 16.80 -10.19 34.31
N GLY A 274 16.70 -9.67 35.54
CA GLY A 274 16.24 -10.43 36.69
C GLY A 274 14.73 -10.74 36.61
N SER A 275 14.35 -11.94 37.04
CA SER A 275 12.98 -12.46 37.23
C SER A 275 12.25 -13.07 36.02
N ARG A 276 12.89 -13.99 35.31
CA ARG A 276 12.15 -15.05 34.59
C ARG A 276 11.61 -16.05 35.61
N ARG A 277 10.33 -15.97 35.99
CA ARG A 277 9.59 -17.21 36.32
C ARG A 277 9.90 -18.20 35.21
N SER A 278 10.34 -19.42 35.55
CA SER A 278 10.70 -20.41 34.52
C SER A 278 9.53 -20.53 33.55
N GLU A 279 9.73 -20.14 32.30
CA GLU A 279 8.70 -20.12 31.26
C GLU A 279 7.97 -21.48 31.13
N ALA A 280 8.68 -22.58 31.45
CA ALA A 280 8.08 -23.90 31.56
C ALA A 280 6.95 -23.95 32.60
N SER A 281 7.12 -23.33 33.77
CA SER A 281 6.09 -23.27 34.81
C SER A 281 4.82 -22.53 34.36
N LEU A 282 4.96 -21.50 33.52
CA LEU A 282 3.84 -20.73 32.97
C LEU A 282 3.04 -21.56 31.96
N TRP A 283 3.72 -22.24 31.03
CA TRP A 283 3.08 -23.14 30.08
C TRP A 283 2.37 -24.31 30.79
N LEU A 284 3.03 -24.94 31.76
CA LEU A 284 2.44 -26.00 32.57
C LEU A 284 1.19 -25.52 33.31
N SER A 285 1.24 -24.33 33.92
CA SER A 285 0.09 -23.72 34.60
C SER A 285 -1.09 -23.50 33.64
N LEU A 286 -0.83 -22.94 32.45
CA LEU A 286 -1.84 -22.73 31.43
C LEU A 286 -2.46 -24.05 30.97
N ILE A 287 -1.65 -25.00 30.52
CA ILE A 287 -2.15 -26.29 29.98
C ILE A 287 -2.92 -27.06 31.05
N ASN A 288 -2.47 -27.08 32.30
CA ASN A 288 -3.21 -27.70 33.39
C ASN A 288 -4.57 -27.03 33.64
N LYS A 289 -4.63 -25.68 33.57
CA LYS A 289 -5.90 -24.94 33.70
C LYS A 289 -6.84 -25.27 32.53
N LEU A 290 -6.33 -25.32 31.31
CA LEU A 290 -7.10 -25.66 30.11
C LEU A 290 -7.61 -27.10 30.16
N SER A 291 -6.77 -28.06 30.57
CA SER A 291 -7.14 -29.45 30.74
C SER A 291 -8.25 -29.61 31.78
N LYS A 292 -8.11 -29.01 32.97
CA LYS A 292 -9.14 -29.02 34.02
C LYS A 292 -10.48 -28.43 33.56
N LYS A 293 -10.45 -27.37 32.73
CA LYS A 293 -11.64 -26.75 32.12
C LYS A 293 -12.12 -27.46 30.84
N SER A 294 -11.52 -28.60 30.45
CA SER A 294 -11.80 -29.33 29.22
C SER A 294 -11.64 -28.51 27.93
N LEU A 295 -10.78 -27.49 27.91
CA LEU A 295 -10.62 -26.54 26.81
C LEU A 295 -9.66 -27.00 25.68
N LEU A 296 -9.27 -28.27 25.66
CA LEU A 296 -8.42 -28.88 24.62
C LEU A 296 -9.29 -29.38 23.43
N PRO A 297 -8.77 -29.42 22.19
CA PRO A 297 -7.41 -29.08 21.77
C PRO A 297 -7.18 -27.57 21.65
N VAL A 298 -5.92 -27.15 21.81
CA VAL A 298 -5.48 -25.75 21.78
C VAL A 298 -4.41 -25.52 20.72
N VAL A 299 -4.50 -24.38 20.02
CA VAL A 299 -3.45 -23.87 19.12
C VAL A 299 -2.84 -22.63 19.75
N ILE A 300 -1.52 -22.64 19.90
CA ILE A 300 -0.74 -21.55 20.49
C ILE A 300 0.04 -20.88 19.37
N PHE A 301 -0.31 -19.64 19.04
CA PHE A 301 0.38 -18.86 18.03
C PHE A 301 1.60 -18.15 18.60
N CYS A 302 2.76 -18.47 18.01
CA CYS A 302 4.04 -17.81 18.25
C CYS A 302 4.55 -17.22 16.94
N PHE A 303 5.09 -15.99 16.94
CA PHE A 303 5.53 -15.30 15.72
C PHE A 303 6.97 -15.58 15.30
N SER A 304 7.61 -16.61 15.87
CA SER A 304 8.96 -17.03 15.50
C SER A 304 9.07 -18.55 15.50
N LYS A 305 9.76 -19.10 14.48
CA LYS A 305 9.99 -20.54 14.31
C LYS A 305 10.71 -21.11 15.54
N ASN A 306 11.85 -20.50 15.88
CA ASN A 306 12.66 -20.85 17.06
C ASN A 306 11.85 -20.72 18.36
N ARG A 307 10.88 -19.80 18.41
CA ARG A 307 9.99 -19.64 19.56
C ARG A 307 9.02 -20.80 19.72
N CYS A 308 8.44 -21.30 18.62
CA CYS A 308 7.60 -22.50 18.63
C CYS A 308 8.38 -23.69 19.19
N ASP A 309 9.56 -23.94 18.64
CA ASP A 309 10.42 -25.06 19.02
C ASP A 309 10.80 -25.01 20.51
N LYS A 310 11.40 -23.89 20.94
CA LYS A 310 11.80 -23.70 22.35
C LYS A 310 10.64 -23.80 23.33
N SER A 311 9.42 -23.43 22.92
CA SER A 311 8.25 -23.52 23.80
C SER A 311 7.75 -24.95 23.94
N ALA A 312 7.77 -25.73 22.86
CA ALA A 312 7.45 -27.15 22.89
C ALA A 312 8.47 -27.97 23.69
N ASP A 313 9.77 -27.71 23.49
CA ASP A 313 10.85 -28.45 24.17
C ASP A 313 10.86 -28.20 25.68
N LYS A 314 10.37 -27.04 26.14
CA LYS A 314 10.24 -26.72 27.57
C LYS A 314 9.15 -27.53 28.29
N MET A 315 8.26 -28.20 27.56
CA MET A 315 7.17 -29.01 28.14
C MET A 315 7.55 -30.49 28.25
N THR A 316 8.73 -30.79 28.80
CA THR A 316 9.22 -32.18 28.88
C THR A 316 8.36 -33.09 29.76
N GLY A 317 7.83 -32.58 30.88
CA GLY A 317 7.10 -33.36 31.88
C GLY A 317 5.60 -33.55 31.64
N THR A 318 5.05 -33.12 30.50
CA THR A 318 3.60 -33.19 30.23
C THR A 318 3.29 -34.28 29.23
N ASP A 319 2.37 -35.17 29.57
CA ASP A 319 1.80 -36.17 28.67
C ASP A 319 0.27 -36.01 28.63
N LEU A 320 -0.26 -35.76 27.44
CA LEU A 320 -1.68 -35.46 27.21
C LEU A 320 -2.40 -36.59 26.46
N THR A 321 -1.75 -37.74 26.28
CA THR A 321 -2.26 -38.83 25.45
C THR A 321 -2.50 -40.11 26.25
N THR A 322 -3.54 -40.84 25.86
CA THR A 322 -3.83 -42.19 26.35
C THR A 322 -2.95 -43.23 25.63
N ASN A 323 -2.83 -44.43 26.21
CA ASN A 323 -2.05 -45.53 25.57
C ASN A 323 -2.61 -45.93 24.19
N SER A 324 -3.93 -45.81 23.99
CA SER A 324 -4.56 -46.04 22.69
C SER A 324 -4.14 -44.97 21.67
N GLU A 325 -4.23 -43.69 22.03
CA GLU A 325 -3.81 -42.58 21.17
C GLU A 325 -2.32 -42.65 20.85
N LYS A 326 -1.46 -43.03 21.82
CA LYS A 326 -0.03 -43.26 21.58
C LYS A 326 0.22 -44.33 20.54
N SER A 327 -0.56 -45.41 20.59
CA SER A 327 -0.46 -46.52 19.62
C SER A 327 -0.91 -46.06 18.24
N GLU A 328 -2.00 -45.31 18.14
CA GLU A 328 -2.47 -44.71 16.88
C GLU A 328 -1.43 -43.77 16.27
N ILE A 329 -0.87 -42.86 17.09
CA ILE A 329 0.16 -41.91 16.67
C ILE A 329 1.39 -42.66 16.18
N ARG A 330 1.85 -43.67 16.92
CA ARG A 330 3.00 -44.49 16.53
C ARG A 330 2.78 -45.18 15.18
N ILE A 331 1.67 -45.90 15.03
CA ILE A 331 1.35 -46.61 13.78
C ILE A 331 1.29 -45.62 12.60
N PHE A 332 0.69 -44.45 12.81
CA PHE A 332 0.60 -43.42 11.79
C PHE A 332 1.96 -42.84 11.41
N CYS A 333 2.79 -42.47 12.40
CA CYS A 333 4.15 -41.97 12.19
C CYS A 333 5.01 -43.01 11.48
N ASP A 334 5.00 -44.28 11.94
CA ASP A 334 5.76 -45.37 11.33
C ASP A 334 5.37 -45.54 9.85
N LYS A 335 4.06 -45.52 9.55
CA LYS A 335 3.57 -45.60 8.17
C LYS A 335 3.97 -44.39 7.32
N ALA A 336 3.86 -43.18 7.86
CA ALA A 336 4.22 -41.95 7.13
C ALA A 336 5.74 -41.87 6.86
N PHE A 337 6.56 -42.11 7.88
CA PHE A 337 8.02 -42.00 7.79
C PHE A 337 8.69 -43.23 7.16
N SER A 338 7.99 -44.37 7.03
CA SER A 338 8.48 -45.51 6.22
C SER A 338 8.78 -45.15 4.76
N ARG A 339 8.26 -44.01 4.27
CA ARG A 339 8.50 -43.52 2.91
C ARG A 339 9.84 -42.81 2.75
N LEU A 340 10.42 -42.33 3.85
CA LEU A 340 11.76 -41.76 3.84
C LEU A 340 12.79 -42.89 3.73
N LYS A 341 13.91 -42.66 3.06
CA LYS A 341 14.95 -43.68 2.82
C LYS A 341 16.09 -43.56 3.83
N GLY A 342 16.69 -44.70 4.20
CA GLY A 342 17.97 -44.75 4.91
C GLY A 342 18.07 -43.82 6.13
N SER A 343 19.07 -42.93 6.12
CA SER A 343 19.37 -41.95 7.16
C SER A 343 18.28 -40.91 7.38
N ASP A 344 17.45 -40.62 6.37
CA ASP A 344 16.43 -39.55 6.43
C ASP A 344 15.35 -39.82 7.50
N ARG A 345 15.10 -41.10 7.82
CA ARG A 345 14.17 -41.49 8.89
C ARG A 345 14.68 -41.12 10.28
N ASN A 346 16.00 -41.07 10.43
CA ASN A 346 16.68 -40.85 11.71
C ASN A 346 17.14 -39.39 11.86
N LEU A 347 16.68 -38.48 11.00
CA LEU A 347 16.98 -37.06 11.13
C LEU A 347 16.56 -36.55 12.52
N PRO A 348 17.39 -35.72 13.18
CA PRO A 348 17.09 -35.22 14.52
C PRO A 348 15.72 -34.55 14.61
N GLN A 349 15.31 -33.79 13.58
CA GLN A 349 14.00 -33.17 13.50
C GLN A 349 12.85 -34.20 13.50
N VAL A 350 12.97 -35.30 12.74
CA VAL A 350 11.93 -36.33 12.63
C VAL A 350 11.76 -37.04 13.96
N VAL A 351 12.86 -37.48 14.57
CA VAL A 351 12.85 -38.19 15.87
C VAL A 351 12.29 -37.27 16.97
N ARG A 352 12.72 -36.01 17.01
CA ARG A 352 12.23 -35.01 17.96
C ARG A 352 10.72 -34.82 17.85
N VAL A 353 10.20 -34.64 16.63
CA VAL A 353 8.76 -34.42 16.42
C VAL A 353 7.95 -35.67 16.73
N GLN A 354 8.44 -36.87 16.42
CA GLN A 354 7.78 -38.12 16.82
C GLN A 354 7.60 -38.22 18.35
N GLU A 355 8.62 -37.87 19.13
CA GLU A 355 8.55 -37.92 20.60
C GLU A 355 7.63 -36.83 21.18
N LEU A 356 7.55 -35.65 20.54
CA LEU A 356 6.56 -34.63 20.90
C LEU A 356 5.13 -35.11 20.60
N LEU A 357 4.91 -35.65 19.40
CA LEU A 357 3.60 -36.13 18.96
C LEU A 357 3.09 -37.27 19.85
N ARG A 358 3.98 -38.17 20.28
CA ARG A 358 3.64 -39.25 21.22
C ARG A 358 3.07 -38.74 22.53
N ARG A 359 3.40 -37.52 22.97
CA ARG A 359 2.86 -36.86 24.17
C ARG A 359 1.63 -35.99 23.89
N GLY A 360 1.18 -35.93 22.63
CA GLY A 360 0.05 -35.10 22.19
C GLY A 360 0.42 -33.63 21.97
N ILE A 361 1.72 -33.33 21.85
CA ILE A 361 2.25 -31.98 21.61
C ILE A 361 2.76 -31.92 20.17
N GLY A 362 2.35 -30.89 19.42
CA GLY A 362 2.80 -30.67 18.05
C GLY A 362 3.49 -29.32 17.89
N VAL A 363 4.33 -29.22 16.85
CA VAL A 363 4.93 -27.97 16.39
C VAL A 363 4.64 -27.81 14.90
N HIS A 364 4.29 -26.59 14.47
CA HIS A 364 4.03 -26.26 13.07
C HIS A 364 4.61 -24.91 12.67
N HIS A 365 5.54 -24.92 11.72
CA HIS A 365 6.04 -23.71 11.08
C HIS A 365 6.66 -24.03 9.73
N ALA A 366 6.98 -23.00 8.96
CA ALA A 366 7.58 -23.11 7.62
C ALA A 366 8.99 -23.72 7.60
N GLY A 367 9.64 -23.93 8.75
CA GLY A 367 10.99 -24.49 8.87
C GLY A 367 11.03 -26.02 9.02
N LEU A 368 9.90 -26.65 9.33
CA LEU A 368 9.79 -28.11 9.38
C LEU A 368 9.76 -28.69 7.96
N LEU A 369 10.29 -29.90 7.82
CA LEU A 369 10.22 -30.69 6.59
C LEU A 369 8.77 -30.85 6.13
N PRO A 370 8.47 -30.78 4.81
CA PRO A 370 7.11 -30.88 4.29
C PRO A 370 6.34 -32.10 4.82
N ILE A 371 6.96 -33.28 4.79
CA ILE A 371 6.33 -34.52 5.30
C ILE A 371 6.02 -34.46 6.80
N VAL A 372 6.91 -33.86 7.60
CA VAL A 372 6.71 -33.70 9.06
C VAL A 372 5.55 -32.75 9.34
N LYS A 373 5.46 -31.64 8.59
CA LYS A 373 4.33 -30.71 8.69
C LYS A 373 3.00 -31.40 8.41
N GLU A 374 2.92 -32.14 7.30
CA GLU A 374 1.69 -32.84 6.91
C GLU A 374 1.28 -33.89 7.95
N VAL A 375 2.23 -34.61 8.55
CA VAL A 375 1.96 -35.55 9.65
C VAL A 375 1.34 -34.82 10.85
N VAL A 376 1.91 -33.70 11.28
CA VAL A 376 1.39 -32.91 12.41
C VAL A 376 -0.01 -32.37 12.09
N GLU A 377 -0.22 -31.84 10.89
CA GLU A 377 -1.52 -31.32 10.43
C GLU A 377 -2.60 -32.42 10.44
N MET A 378 -2.28 -33.60 9.92
CA MET A 378 -3.21 -34.73 9.86
C MET A 378 -3.54 -35.28 11.25
N LEU A 379 -2.55 -35.44 12.13
CA LEU A 379 -2.75 -35.89 13.51
C LEU A 379 -3.54 -34.86 14.35
N PHE A 380 -3.32 -33.56 14.11
CA PHE A 380 -4.13 -32.52 14.73
C PHE A 380 -5.59 -32.57 14.26
N CYS A 381 -5.83 -32.76 12.96
CA CYS A 381 -7.19 -32.93 12.41
C CYS A 381 -7.91 -34.17 12.97
N ARG A 382 -7.16 -35.24 13.30
CA ARG A 382 -7.71 -36.45 13.97
C ARG A 382 -8.01 -36.25 15.46
N GLY A 383 -7.53 -35.15 16.05
CA GLY A 383 -7.78 -34.81 17.44
C GLY A 383 -6.88 -35.52 18.46
N VAL A 384 -5.83 -36.22 18.01
CA VAL A 384 -4.85 -36.86 18.91
C VAL A 384 -3.81 -35.87 19.43
N VAL A 385 -3.47 -34.84 18.65
CA VAL A 385 -2.63 -33.71 19.11
C VAL A 385 -3.51 -32.73 19.89
N LYS A 386 -3.21 -32.54 21.18
CA LYS A 386 -4.00 -31.70 22.08
C LYS A 386 -3.47 -30.28 22.19
N VAL A 387 -2.15 -30.10 22.04
CA VAL A 387 -1.49 -28.79 22.09
C VAL A 387 -0.64 -28.64 20.83
N LEU A 388 -0.87 -27.58 20.06
CA LEU A 388 -0.10 -27.28 18.85
C LEU A 388 0.55 -25.89 18.98
N PHE A 389 1.88 -25.82 19.00
CA PHE A 389 2.58 -24.54 18.81
C PHE A 389 2.73 -24.26 17.33
N SER A 390 2.32 -23.08 16.91
CA SER A 390 2.30 -22.76 15.49
C SER A 390 2.66 -21.32 15.17
N THR A 391 3.26 -21.11 14.00
CA THR A 391 3.28 -19.77 13.37
C THR A 391 1.95 -19.46 12.67
N GLU A 392 1.78 -18.21 12.25
CA GLU A 392 0.61 -17.70 11.51
C GLU A 392 0.25 -18.56 10.27
N THR A 393 1.26 -19.18 9.65
CA THR A 393 1.11 -20.04 8.46
C THR A 393 0.09 -21.17 8.61
N PHE A 394 -0.18 -21.65 9.83
CA PHE A 394 -1.21 -22.67 10.06
C PHE A 394 -2.63 -22.11 9.96
N ALA A 395 -2.85 -20.89 10.49
CA ALA A 395 -4.12 -20.19 10.37
C ALA A 395 -4.43 -19.80 8.92
N MET A 396 -3.41 -19.68 8.09
CA MET A 396 -3.54 -19.40 6.67
C MET A 396 -3.69 -20.68 5.84
N GLY A 397 -2.88 -21.71 6.11
CA GLY A 397 -2.66 -22.84 5.19
C GLY A 397 -3.50 -24.09 5.42
N VAL A 398 -4.21 -24.21 6.55
CA VAL A 398 -4.89 -25.46 6.92
C VAL A 398 -6.31 -25.20 7.38
N ASN A 399 -7.24 -26.05 6.93
CA ASN A 399 -8.57 -26.10 7.49
C ASN A 399 -8.62 -27.03 8.73
N ALA A 400 -8.17 -26.50 9.88
CA ALA A 400 -8.19 -27.21 11.16
C ALA A 400 -8.70 -26.32 12.32
N PRO A 401 -9.96 -26.49 12.78
CA PRO A 401 -10.48 -25.74 13.93
C PRO A 401 -10.04 -26.37 15.26
N ALA A 402 -9.77 -25.53 16.26
CA ALA A 402 -9.41 -25.90 17.63
C ALA A 402 -10.51 -25.49 18.61
N ARG A 403 -10.51 -26.02 19.84
CA ARG A 403 -11.44 -25.53 20.88
C ARG A 403 -10.98 -24.18 21.41
N THR A 404 -9.68 -24.04 21.63
CA THR A 404 -9.04 -22.83 22.18
C THR A 404 -7.92 -22.34 21.27
N VAL A 405 -7.77 -21.02 21.15
CA VAL A 405 -6.61 -20.38 20.53
C VAL A 405 -5.90 -19.52 21.57
N VAL A 406 -4.58 -19.59 21.62
CA VAL A 406 -3.74 -18.81 22.52
C VAL A 406 -2.77 -17.97 21.71
N PHE A 407 -2.60 -16.70 22.06
CA PHE A 407 -1.58 -15.81 21.51
C PHE A 407 -0.45 -15.67 22.52
N ASP A 408 0.78 -16.06 22.16
CA ASP A 408 1.98 -15.85 23.00
C ASP A 408 2.31 -14.35 23.15
N ALA A 409 2.04 -13.56 22.10
CA ALA A 409 2.22 -12.12 22.05
C ALA A 409 1.15 -11.47 21.15
N LEU A 410 1.03 -10.14 21.19
CA LEU A 410 0.21 -9.35 20.26
C LEU A 410 1.05 -8.47 19.31
N ARG A 411 2.36 -8.69 19.30
CA ARG A 411 3.32 -7.98 18.44
C ARG A 411 4.10 -9.00 17.63
N LYS A 412 4.40 -8.65 16.38
CA LYS A 412 5.24 -9.46 15.48
C LYS A 412 6.25 -8.60 14.75
N PHE A 413 7.33 -9.23 14.30
CA PHE A 413 8.29 -8.62 13.40
C PHE A 413 7.82 -8.86 11.96
N ASP A 414 7.68 -7.79 11.18
CA ASP A 414 7.23 -7.87 9.78
C ASP A 414 8.38 -7.92 8.76
N GLY A 415 9.62 -7.96 9.25
CA GLY A 415 10.83 -7.90 8.42
C GLY A 415 11.56 -6.56 8.55
N LYS A 416 10.86 -5.50 8.99
CA LYS A 416 11.44 -4.16 9.21
C LYS A 416 11.34 -3.75 10.68
N GLU A 417 10.16 -3.89 11.29
CA GLU A 417 9.93 -3.45 12.67
C GLU A 417 9.00 -4.38 13.47
N PHE A 418 8.99 -4.19 14.79
CA PHE A 418 8.10 -4.91 15.71
C PHE A 418 6.77 -4.14 15.89
N ARG A 419 5.81 -4.43 15.02
CA ARG A 419 4.46 -3.84 15.04
C ARG A 419 3.43 -4.68 15.78
N GLN A 420 2.30 -4.06 16.13
CA GLN A 420 1.12 -4.79 16.62
C GLN A 420 0.48 -5.61 15.50
N LEU A 421 -0.25 -6.66 15.87
CA LEU A 421 -1.07 -7.43 14.94
C LEU A 421 -2.20 -6.58 14.38
N LEU A 422 -2.45 -6.70 13.07
CA LEU A 422 -3.60 -6.07 12.45
C LEU A 422 -4.88 -6.80 12.88
N PRO A 423 -6.03 -6.11 12.99
CA PRO A 423 -7.30 -6.73 13.36
C PRO A 423 -7.71 -7.88 12.42
N GLY A 424 -7.36 -7.78 11.14
CA GLY A 424 -7.56 -8.86 10.16
C GLY A 424 -6.75 -10.12 10.47
N GLU A 425 -5.45 -9.97 10.77
CA GLU A 425 -4.54 -11.07 11.15
C GLU A 425 -5.03 -11.76 12.42
N TYR A 426 -5.44 -10.96 13.42
CA TYR A 426 -6.00 -11.46 14.67
C TYR A 426 -7.31 -12.22 14.45
N THR A 427 -8.23 -11.68 13.64
CA THR A 427 -9.52 -12.32 13.33
C THR A 427 -9.33 -13.65 12.59
N GLN A 428 -8.34 -13.75 11.70
CA GLN A 428 -8.03 -14.99 10.98
C GLN A 428 -7.51 -16.08 11.93
N MET A 429 -6.60 -15.73 12.85
CA MET A 429 -6.03 -16.65 13.84
C MET A 429 -7.04 -17.05 14.92
N SER A 430 -7.69 -16.07 15.56
CA SER A 430 -8.73 -16.29 16.59
C SER A 430 -9.96 -17.00 16.02
N GLY A 431 -10.24 -16.80 14.73
CA GLY A 431 -11.26 -17.48 13.96
C GLY A 431 -11.10 -19.00 13.90
N ARG A 432 -9.96 -19.56 14.33
CA ARG A 432 -9.74 -21.00 14.47
C ARG A 432 -10.29 -21.58 15.77
N ALA A 433 -10.68 -20.76 16.75
CA ALA A 433 -11.27 -21.21 18.01
C ALA A 433 -12.77 -21.52 17.89
N GLY A 434 -13.21 -22.65 18.45
CA GLY A 434 -14.58 -23.12 18.45
C GLY A 434 -14.90 -24.01 17.25
N ARG A 435 -15.15 -25.30 17.51
CA ARG A 435 -15.50 -26.30 16.49
C ARG A 435 -17.02 -26.39 16.36
N ARG A 436 -17.54 -26.15 15.16
CA ARG A 436 -18.99 -26.23 14.89
C ARG A 436 -19.55 -27.61 15.27
N GLY A 437 -20.62 -27.61 16.06
CA GLY A 437 -21.34 -28.83 16.44
C GLY A 437 -20.73 -29.55 17.65
N LEU A 438 -19.49 -29.23 18.04
CA LEU A 438 -18.84 -29.76 19.23
C LEU A 438 -18.78 -28.71 20.35
N ASP A 439 -18.41 -27.47 20.01
CA ASP A 439 -18.22 -26.40 20.98
C ASP A 439 -19.35 -25.35 20.86
N LYS A 440 -19.87 -24.88 21.99
CA LYS A 440 -20.86 -23.79 22.05
C LYS A 440 -20.23 -22.41 21.89
N ILE A 441 -19.03 -22.24 22.42
CA ILE A 441 -18.25 -21.00 22.44
C ILE A 441 -16.79 -21.38 22.14
N GLY A 442 -16.10 -20.58 21.34
CA GLY A 442 -14.65 -20.70 21.12
C GLY A 442 -13.89 -19.79 22.06
N THR A 443 -12.88 -20.31 22.75
CA THR A 443 -12.09 -19.53 23.72
C THR A 443 -10.81 -19.01 23.07
N VAL A 444 -10.52 -17.73 23.25
CA VAL A 444 -9.30 -17.07 22.77
C VAL A 444 -8.57 -16.48 23.95
N ILE A 445 -7.29 -16.78 24.10
CA ILE A 445 -6.49 -16.37 25.26
C ILE A 445 -5.29 -15.56 24.80
N VAL A 446 -5.05 -14.42 25.43
CA VAL A 446 -3.81 -13.65 25.26
C VAL A 446 -2.92 -13.87 26.48
N MET A 447 -1.70 -14.32 26.25
CA MET A 447 -0.71 -14.54 27.30
C MET A 447 -0.11 -13.20 27.75
N CYS A 448 -0.26 -12.88 29.04
CA CYS A 448 0.37 -11.71 29.66
C CYS A 448 1.48 -12.19 30.60
N ARG A 449 2.74 -11.89 30.27
CA ARG A 449 3.92 -12.34 31.05
C ARG A 449 4.18 -11.39 32.22
N ASP A 450 4.65 -10.20 31.89
CA ASP A 450 5.11 -9.21 32.86
C ASP A 450 4.17 -8.00 32.92
N GLU A 451 3.60 -7.62 31.77
CA GLU A 451 2.70 -6.48 31.63
C GLU A 451 1.36 -6.88 31.00
N ILE A 452 0.32 -6.13 31.37
CA ILE A 452 -1.01 -6.25 30.78
C ILE A 452 -1.15 -5.17 29.72
N PRO A 453 -1.48 -5.54 28.47
CA PRO A 453 -1.67 -4.57 27.40
C PRO A 453 -2.70 -3.49 27.74
N GLU A 454 -2.53 -2.30 27.14
CA GLU A 454 -3.47 -1.21 27.34
C GLU A 454 -4.83 -1.51 26.69
N GLU A 455 -5.90 -0.89 27.22
CA GLU A 455 -7.25 -1.12 26.73
C GLU A 455 -7.42 -0.68 25.27
N ARG A 456 -6.76 0.43 24.88
CA ARG A 456 -6.78 0.94 23.50
C ARG A 456 -6.22 -0.09 22.52
N ASP A 457 -5.11 -0.72 22.86
CA ASP A 457 -4.42 -1.69 22.02
C ASP A 457 -5.26 -2.97 21.89
N LEU A 458 -5.78 -3.47 23.01
CA LEU A 458 -6.66 -4.65 23.01
C LEU A 458 -7.94 -4.38 22.21
N LYS A 459 -8.54 -3.20 22.37
CA LYS A 459 -9.74 -2.81 21.63
C LYS A 459 -9.46 -2.71 20.14
N HIS A 460 -8.33 -2.14 19.75
CA HIS A 460 -7.92 -2.05 18.36
C HIS A 460 -7.73 -3.45 17.76
N VAL A 461 -7.00 -4.35 18.41
CA VAL A 461 -6.69 -5.68 17.86
C VAL A 461 -7.92 -6.61 17.84
N ILE A 462 -8.75 -6.59 18.89
CA ILE A 462 -9.88 -7.54 19.05
C ILE A 462 -11.14 -7.07 18.32
N VAL A 463 -11.49 -5.79 18.42
CA VAL A 463 -12.76 -5.23 17.91
C VAL A 463 -12.52 -4.30 16.70
N GLY A 464 -11.27 -4.03 16.34
CA GLY A 464 -10.94 -3.18 15.20
C GLY A 464 -11.54 -3.72 13.90
N SER A 465 -11.84 -2.80 12.99
CA SER A 465 -12.27 -3.16 11.64
C SER A 465 -11.15 -3.91 10.92
N ALA A 466 -11.51 -4.98 10.22
CA ALA A 466 -10.59 -5.66 9.32
C ALA A 466 -10.01 -4.69 8.27
N THR A 467 -8.81 -4.99 7.80
CA THR A 467 -8.12 -4.20 6.76
C THR A 467 -8.98 -4.12 5.50
N ARG A 468 -9.06 -2.94 4.90
CA ARG A 468 -9.69 -2.75 3.59
C ARG A 468 -8.91 -3.52 2.54
N LEU A 469 -9.60 -3.99 1.49
CA LEU A 469 -8.91 -4.47 0.29
C LEU A 469 -8.29 -3.28 -0.41
N GLU A 470 -6.98 -3.35 -0.64
CA GLU A 470 -6.18 -2.34 -1.32
C GLU A 470 -5.40 -3.04 -2.43
N SER A 471 -5.29 -2.37 -3.58
CA SER A 471 -4.56 -2.91 -4.71
C SER A 471 -3.08 -3.01 -4.38
N GLN A 472 -2.49 -4.17 -4.65
CA GLN A 472 -1.05 -4.39 -4.60
C GLN A 472 -0.45 -4.44 -6.02
N PHE A 473 -1.22 -3.97 -7.01
CA PHE A 473 -0.84 -4.03 -8.42
C PHE A 473 0.47 -3.26 -8.66
N ARG A 474 1.47 -3.96 -9.21
CA ARG A 474 2.74 -3.39 -9.65
C ARG A 474 3.11 -3.95 -11.01
N LEU A 475 3.81 -3.14 -11.79
CA LEU A 475 4.34 -3.56 -13.07
C LEU A 475 5.56 -4.48 -12.87
N THR A 476 5.51 -5.65 -13.47
CA THR A 476 6.66 -6.58 -13.58
C THR A 476 7.08 -6.67 -15.04
N TYR A 477 8.36 -6.95 -15.33
CA TYR A 477 8.80 -7.04 -16.72
C TYR A 477 8.18 -8.25 -17.40
N ILE A 478 8.02 -9.36 -16.69
CA ILE A 478 7.31 -10.56 -17.19
C ILE A 478 5.89 -10.20 -17.64
N MET A 479 5.14 -9.45 -16.82
CA MET A 479 3.78 -9.04 -17.20
C MET A 479 3.79 -8.19 -18.48
N ILE A 480 4.69 -7.21 -18.57
CA ILE A 480 4.80 -6.35 -19.76
C ILE A 480 5.12 -7.19 -21.00
N LEU A 481 6.12 -8.06 -20.92
CA LEU A 481 6.54 -8.90 -22.04
C LEU A 481 5.44 -9.88 -22.49
N HIS A 482 4.72 -10.48 -21.54
CA HIS A 482 3.58 -11.34 -21.87
C HIS A 482 2.44 -10.57 -22.54
N LEU A 483 2.11 -9.37 -22.05
CA LEU A 483 1.06 -8.54 -22.62
C LEU A 483 1.45 -8.03 -24.02
N LEU A 484 2.70 -7.64 -24.24
CA LEU A 484 3.20 -7.26 -25.57
C LEU A 484 3.17 -8.43 -26.56
N ARG A 485 3.24 -9.67 -26.07
CA ARG A 485 3.10 -10.89 -26.89
C ARG A 485 1.64 -11.22 -27.24
N VAL A 486 0.67 -10.72 -26.47
CA VAL A 486 -0.76 -11.03 -26.63
C VAL A 486 -1.48 -9.84 -27.24
N GLU A 487 -1.89 -9.95 -28.50
CA GLU A 487 -2.52 -8.84 -29.24
C GLU A 487 -3.90 -8.43 -28.69
N GLU A 488 -4.61 -9.32 -28.00
CA GLU A 488 -5.99 -9.08 -27.53
C GLU A 488 -6.09 -8.03 -26.41
N LEU A 489 -5.02 -7.83 -25.62
CA LEU A 489 -5.05 -6.95 -24.45
C LEU A 489 -3.78 -6.11 -24.35
N LYS A 490 -3.92 -4.80 -24.55
CA LYS A 490 -2.83 -3.83 -24.38
C LYS A 490 -2.48 -3.63 -22.91
N VAL A 491 -1.25 -3.20 -22.63
CA VAL A 491 -0.79 -2.94 -21.26
C VAL A 491 -1.58 -1.78 -20.63
N GLU A 492 -1.88 -0.75 -21.40
CA GLU A 492 -2.67 0.40 -20.96
C GLU A 492 -4.08 -0.02 -20.56
N ASP A 493 -4.68 -0.99 -21.26
CA ASP A 493 -5.98 -1.56 -20.89
C ASP A 493 -5.92 -2.36 -19.59
N MET A 494 -4.80 -3.05 -19.34
CA MET A 494 -4.54 -3.72 -18.07
C MET A 494 -4.46 -2.71 -16.92
N LEU A 495 -3.70 -1.62 -17.10
CA LEU A 495 -3.55 -0.55 -16.13
C LEU A 495 -4.89 0.14 -15.82
N LYS A 496 -5.68 0.48 -16.84
CA LYS A 496 -7.02 1.07 -16.67
C LYS A 496 -7.99 0.17 -15.91
N ARG A 497 -7.84 -1.15 -16.05
CA ARG A 497 -8.70 -2.16 -15.40
C ARG A 497 -8.18 -2.59 -14.03
N SER A 498 -6.99 -2.13 -13.63
CA SER A 498 -6.43 -2.39 -12.29
C SER A 498 -7.34 -1.89 -11.19
N PHE A 499 -7.26 -2.49 -10.00
CA PHE A 499 -8.04 -2.03 -8.86
C PHE A 499 -7.51 -0.69 -8.32
N ALA A 500 -6.21 -0.40 -8.49
CA ALA A 500 -5.59 0.88 -8.12
C ALA A 500 -6.27 2.08 -8.81
N GLU A 501 -6.63 1.93 -10.09
CA GLU A 501 -7.27 2.98 -10.89
C GLU A 501 -8.79 3.05 -10.72
N PHE A 502 -9.39 2.17 -9.91
CA PHE A 502 -10.84 2.03 -9.80
C PHE A 502 -11.54 3.36 -9.46
N HIS A 503 -11.01 4.11 -8.49
CA HIS A 503 -11.61 5.39 -8.08
C HIS A 503 -11.51 6.48 -9.15
N ALA A 504 -10.39 6.56 -9.87
CA ALA A 504 -10.21 7.49 -10.97
C ALA A 504 -11.18 7.15 -12.12
N GLN A 505 -11.26 5.87 -12.46
CA GLN A 505 -12.11 5.33 -13.53
C GLN A 505 -13.61 5.43 -13.22
N LYS A 506 -14.01 5.31 -11.95
CA LYS A 506 -15.41 5.49 -11.53
C LYS A 506 -15.88 6.94 -11.72
N LYS A 507 -14.99 7.92 -11.53
CA LYS A 507 -15.28 9.36 -11.72
C LYS A 507 -15.16 9.81 -13.18
N LEU A 508 -14.63 8.97 -14.06
CA LEU A 508 -14.40 9.32 -15.48
C LEU A 508 -15.67 9.81 -16.20
N PRO A 509 -16.88 9.20 -16.03
CA PRO A 509 -18.08 9.68 -16.69
C PRO A 509 -18.50 11.10 -16.24
N GLU A 510 -18.36 11.40 -14.94
CA GLU A 510 -18.65 12.73 -14.40
C GLU A 510 -17.68 13.78 -14.97
N LYS A 511 -16.39 13.43 -15.06
CA LYS A 511 -15.38 14.29 -15.70
C LYS A 511 -15.65 14.49 -17.18
N GLN A 512 -16.08 13.44 -17.89
CA GLN A 512 -16.44 13.52 -19.31
C GLN A 512 -17.64 14.45 -19.51
N GLN A 513 -18.66 14.37 -18.66
CA GLN A 513 -19.79 15.28 -18.70
C GLN A 513 -19.37 16.73 -18.41
N LEU A 514 -18.50 16.94 -17.42
CA LEU A 514 -17.96 18.26 -17.12
C LEU A 514 -17.15 18.84 -18.29
N LEU A 515 -16.33 18.02 -18.96
CA LEU A 515 -15.59 18.41 -20.15
C LEU A 515 -16.53 18.81 -21.29
N MET A 516 -17.61 18.04 -21.53
CA MET A 516 -18.61 18.41 -22.54
C MET A 516 -19.31 19.74 -22.21
N LEU A 517 -19.64 19.97 -20.93
CA LEU A 517 -20.22 21.24 -20.50
C LEU A 517 -19.27 22.41 -20.72
N LYS A 518 -17.97 22.25 -20.42
CA LYS A 518 -16.94 23.27 -20.63
C LYS A 518 -16.70 23.53 -22.12
N LEU A 519 -16.62 22.49 -22.95
CA LEU A 519 -16.50 22.65 -24.41
C LEU A 519 -17.71 23.33 -25.05
N ALA A 520 -18.91 23.20 -24.46
CA ALA A 520 -20.12 23.86 -24.92
C ALA A 520 -20.26 25.31 -24.45
N GLN A 521 -19.39 25.81 -23.56
CA GLN A 521 -19.43 27.21 -23.14
C GLN A 521 -19.03 28.12 -24.31
N PRO A 522 -19.83 29.16 -24.62
CA PRO A 522 -19.48 30.09 -25.69
C PRO A 522 -18.21 30.85 -25.28
N THR A 523 -17.15 30.74 -26.09
CA THR A 523 -15.93 31.53 -25.91
C THR A 523 -16.22 32.98 -26.29
N LYS A 524 -15.92 33.90 -25.38
CA LYS A 524 -15.99 35.36 -25.66
C LYS A 524 -14.98 35.68 -26.75
N LEU A 525 -15.40 36.39 -27.79
CA LEU A 525 -14.53 36.79 -28.90
C LEU A 525 -13.77 38.06 -28.52
N ILE A 526 -12.45 38.12 -28.76
CA ILE A 526 -11.66 39.32 -28.47
C ILE A 526 -11.77 40.29 -29.65
N GLU A 527 -12.60 41.31 -29.52
CA GLU A 527 -12.67 42.40 -30.51
C GLU A 527 -11.49 43.37 -30.34
N CYS A 528 -10.31 42.97 -30.79
CA CYS A 528 -9.14 43.85 -30.81
C CYS A 528 -9.15 44.73 -32.08
N ILE A 529 -9.01 46.05 -31.90
CA ILE A 529 -8.86 47.03 -33.00
C ILE A 529 -7.64 46.70 -33.89
N LYS A 530 -6.65 45.98 -33.34
CA LYS A 530 -5.41 45.56 -34.01
C LYS A 530 -5.41 44.10 -34.47
N GLY A 531 -6.49 43.34 -34.21
CA GLY A 531 -6.69 41.95 -34.62
C GLY A 531 -5.91 40.88 -33.83
N GLU A 532 -6.20 39.61 -34.15
CA GLU A 532 -5.41 38.41 -33.78
C GLU A 532 -4.34 38.19 -34.87
N PRO A 533 -3.08 37.78 -34.55
CA PRO A 533 -2.57 37.19 -33.31
C PRO A 533 -1.95 38.17 -32.29
N ALA A 534 -1.96 39.48 -32.58
CA ALA A 534 -1.20 40.46 -31.80
C ALA A 534 -1.60 40.57 -30.31
N ILE A 535 -2.86 40.27 -29.97
CA ILE A 535 -3.36 40.31 -28.58
C ILE A 535 -3.02 39.04 -27.79
N GLU A 536 -2.99 37.87 -28.43
CA GLU A 536 -2.60 36.60 -27.79
C GLU A 536 -1.11 36.63 -27.45
N GLU A 537 -0.28 37.02 -28.41
CA GLU A 537 1.16 37.22 -28.21
C GLU A 537 1.43 38.25 -27.10
N TYR A 538 0.66 39.34 -27.06
CA TYR A 538 0.78 40.34 -26.00
C TYR A 538 0.43 39.75 -24.63
N TYR A 539 -0.64 38.96 -24.56
CA TYR A 539 -1.08 38.36 -23.30
C TYR A 539 -0.11 37.30 -22.78
N ASP A 540 0.50 36.50 -23.66
CA ASP A 540 1.53 35.54 -23.27
C ASP A 540 2.78 36.24 -22.72
N LEU A 541 3.26 37.28 -23.41
CA LEU A 541 4.36 38.14 -22.91
C LEU A 541 4.01 38.79 -21.56
N TYR A 542 2.77 39.29 -21.42
CA TYR A 542 2.26 39.89 -20.18
C TYR A 542 2.22 38.87 -19.04
N SER A 543 1.70 37.66 -19.29
CA SER A 543 1.58 36.60 -18.30
C SER A 543 2.94 36.10 -17.82
N GLU A 544 3.92 35.95 -18.72
CA GLU A 544 5.29 35.60 -18.35
C GLU A 544 5.96 36.73 -17.55
N ALA A 545 5.78 37.98 -17.97
CA ALA A 545 6.31 39.14 -17.25
C ALA A 545 5.71 39.26 -15.84
N GLU A 546 4.41 39.00 -15.66
CA GLU A 546 3.73 38.98 -14.35
C GLU A 546 4.32 37.88 -13.44
N ARG A 547 4.60 36.69 -13.99
CA ARG A 547 5.23 35.59 -13.26
C ARG A 547 6.63 35.96 -12.75
N TYR A 548 7.50 36.47 -13.63
CA TYR A 548 8.84 36.91 -13.24
C TYR A 548 8.81 38.11 -12.28
N SER A 549 7.88 39.07 -12.49
CA SER A 549 7.69 40.20 -11.58
C SER A 549 7.35 39.74 -10.16
N ASN A 550 6.46 38.75 -10.01
CA ASN A 550 6.11 38.19 -8.70
C ASN A 550 7.29 37.45 -8.05
N GLN A 551 8.03 36.65 -8.83
CA GLN A 551 9.23 35.95 -8.36
C GLN A 551 10.31 36.94 -7.87
N ILE A 552 10.55 38.03 -8.62
CA ILE A 552 11.51 39.07 -8.25
C ILE A 552 11.03 39.82 -7.01
N ALA A 553 9.75 40.22 -6.94
CA ALA A 553 9.20 40.93 -5.79
C ALA A 553 9.31 40.09 -4.51
N GLU A 554 9.02 38.79 -4.58
CA GLU A 554 9.18 37.87 -3.44
C GLU A 554 10.65 37.75 -3.02
N ALA A 555 11.57 37.56 -3.98
CA ALA A 555 13.01 37.47 -3.70
C ALA A 555 13.57 38.77 -3.11
N VAL A 556 13.13 39.93 -3.62
CA VAL A 556 13.51 41.25 -3.10
C VAL A 556 13.07 41.40 -1.64
N MET A 557 11.83 41.04 -1.30
CA MET A 557 11.33 41.19 0.07
C MET A 557 11.93 40.19 1.07
N GLN A 558 12.38 39.02 0.60
CA GLN A 558 13.08 38.03 1.41
C GLN A 558 14.57 38.36 1.62
N SER A 559 15.15 39.19 0.76
CA SER A 559 16.59 39.52 0.83
C SER A 559 16.93 40.39 2.05
N PRO A 560 17.99 40.06 2.81
CA PRO A 560 18.48 40.88 3.91
C PRO A 560 19.00 42.24 3.44
N ALA A 561 19.49 42.34 2.19
CA ALA A 561 19.94 43.61 1.62
C ALA A 561 18.79 44.61 1.50
N SER A 562 17.60 44.15 1.10
CA SER A 562 16.40 44.99 0.96
C SER A 562 15.84 45.45 2.31
N GLN A 563 15.93 44.61 3.35
CA GLN A 563 15.47 44.95 4.70
C GLN A 563 16.23 46.15 5.29
N GLN A 564 17.49 46.36 4.91
CA GLN A 564 18.27 47.54 5.32
C GLN A 564 17.68 48.86 4.80
N TYR A 565 16.92 48.82 3.70
CA TYR A 565 16.31 50.02 3.11
C TYR A 565 14.94 50.35 3.72
N LEU A 566 14.30 49.41 4.43
CA LEU A 566 13.01 49.57 5.13
C LEU A 566 13.15 50.31 6.47
N THR A 567 13.83 51.45 6.45
CA THR A 567 13.99 52.33 7.62
C THR A 567 12.79 53.27 7.80
N PRO A 568 12.51 53.75 9.03
CA PRO A 568 11.50 54.79 9.25
C PRO A 568 11.68 55.98 8.30
N GLY A 569 10.57 56.43 7.68
CA GLY A 569 10.51 57.45 6.65
C GLY A 569 10.63 56.94 5.21
N ARG A 570 10.98 55.66 4.99
CA ARG A 570 11.04 55.08 3.64
C ARG A 570 9.65 54.98 3.02
N VAL A 571 9.51 55.42 1.77
CA VAL A 571 8.27 55.27 0.99
C VAL A 571 8.23 53.89 0.36
N VAL A 572 7.08 53.22 0.44
CA VAL A 572 6.85 51.84 -0.01
C VAL A 572 5.46 51.70 -0.61
N VAL A 573 5.27 50.71 -1.47
CA VAL A 573 3.96 50.34 -2.02
C VAL A 573 3.50 49.04 -1.36
N VAL A 574 2.27 49.01 -0.86
CA VAL A 574 1.70 47.88 -0.11
C VAL A 574 0.43 47.39 -0.81
N LYS A 575 0.17 46.07 -0.76
CA LYS A 575 -1.07 45.48 -1.26
C LYS A 575 -2.27 45.98 -0.46
N SER A 576 -3.34 46.42 -1.15
CA SER A 576 -4.63 46.63 -0.52
C SER A 576 -5.30 45.30 -0.14
N LEU A 577 -6.20 45.35 0.85
CA LEU A 577 -7.09 44.23 1.20
C LEU A 577 -8.23 44.09 0.18
N SER A 578 -8.55 45.15 -0.57
CA SER A 578 -9.37 45.09 -1.79
C SER A 578 -8.48 44.62 -2.96
N THR A 579 -8.90 43.57 -3.67
CA THR A 579 -8.06 42.75 -4.56
C THR A 579 -7.46 43.45 -5.79
N GLN A 580 -7.54 44.78 -5.94
CA GLN A 580 -6.99 45.51 -7.09
C GLN A 580 -6.30 46.85 -6.79
N ASP A 581 -6.18 47.30 -5.54
CA ASP A 581 -5.55 48.60 -5.24
C ASP A 581 -4.13 48.47 -4.69
N HIS A 582 -3.18 49.24 -5.24
CA HIS A 582 -1.85 49.42 -4.68
C HIS A 582 -1.83 50.72 -3.86
N LEU A 583 -1.42 50.64 -2.59
CA LEU A 583 -1.47 51.78 -1.69
C LEU A 583 -0.06 52.32 -1.44
N LEU A 584 0.09 53.64 -1.58
CA LEU A 584 1.33 54.33 -1.25
C LEU A 584 1.41 54.50 0.28
N ALA A 585 2.53 54.10 0.85
CA ALA A 585 2.74 54.10 2.29
C ALA A 585 4.13 54.61 2.68
N VAL A 586 4.27 54.99 3.94
CA VAL A 586 5.56 55.29 4.57
C VAL A 586 5.79 54.38 5.77
N VAL A 587 7.01 53.88 5.92
CA VAL A 587 7.41 53.09 7.09
C VAL A 587 7.53 54.02 8.30
N VAL A 588 6.74 53.77 9.35
CA VAL A 588 6.77 54.55 10.60
C VAL A 588 7.67 53.86 11.63
N LYS A 589 7.63 52.53 11.72
CA LYS A 589 8.46 51.76 12.66
C LYS A 589 8.83 50.39 12.08
N ALA A 590 10.09 50.00 12.24
CA ALA A 590 10.58 48.67 11.90
C ALA A 590 10.35 47.67 13.06
N PRO A 591 10.36 46.34 12.81
CA PRO A 591 10.14 45.32 13.83
C PRO A 591 11.15 45.42 14.99
N SER A 592 10.69 45.11 16.20
CA SER A 592 11.51 45.04 17.42
C SER A 592 11.11 43.84 18.29
N ALA A 593 11.82 43.56 19.38
CA ALA A 593 11.54 42.40 20.25
C ALA A 593 10.08 42.31 20.73
N ASN A 594 9.40 43.46 20.86
CA ASN A 594 8.00 43.55 21.32
C ASN A 594 6.98 43.61 20.16
N TYR A 595 7.41 43.84 18.91
CA TYR A 595 6.51 43.96 17.74
C TYR A 595 7.15 43.29 16.52
N LYS A 596 6.54 42.20 16.06
CA LYS A 596 7.06 41.39 14.94
C LYS A 596 6.77 41.98 13.54
N GLN A 597 5.95 43.02 13.43
CA GLN A 597 5.49 43.59 12.16
C GLN A 597 6.01 45.02 11.93
N TYR A 598 6.05 45.46 10.67
CA TYR A 598 6.31 46.86 10.33
C TYR A 598 5.05 47.68 10.58
N ILE A 599 5.20 48.89 11.13
CA ILE A 599 4.10 49.84 11.23
C ILE A 599 4.25 50.83 10.08
N VAL A 600 3.22 50.92 9.25
CA VAL A 600 3.18 51.81 8.09
C VAL A 600 1.97 52.72 8.14
N LEU A 601 2.12 53.94 7.63
CA LEU A 601 1.01 54.86 7.36
C LEU A 601 0.71 54.81 5.87
N VAL A 602 -0.52 54.45 5.54
CA VAL A 602 -1.00 54.18 4.19
C VAL A 602 -2.06 55.21 3.80
N LEU A 603 -2.00 55.72 2.56
CA LEU A 603 -3.08 56.53 1.99
C LEU A 603 -4.19 55.62 1.46
N THR A 604 -5.42 55.78 1.95
CA THR A 604 -6.57 55.00 1.49
C THR A 604 -7.43 55.81 0.52
N PRO A 605 -7.94 55.22 -0.58
CA PRO A 605 -8.98 55.84 -1.38
C PRO A 605 -10.27 55.95 -0.56
N GLU A 606 -11.01 57.05 -0.68
CA GLU A 606 -12.26 57.28 0.05
C GLU A 606 -13.23 56.09 -0.12
N LEU A 607 -13.60 55.46 1.00
CA LEU A 607 -14.76 54.56 1.08
C LEU A 607 -15.86 55.30 1.85
N PRO A 608 -17.11 55.35 1.33
CA PRO A 608 -18.21 55.97 2.04
C PRO A 608 -18.47 55.22 3.35
N SER A 609 -18.57 55.97 4.45
CA SER A 609 -18.89 55.46 5.78
C SER A 609 -20.25 54.75 5.78
N THR A 610 -20.32 53.48 6.21
CA THR A 610 -21.58 52.84 6.60
C THR A 610 -21.46 52.17 7.97
N LEU A 611 -22.32 52.61 8.89
CA LEU A 611 -22.84 51.79 10.00
C LEU A 611 -23.83 50.75 9.42
N PRO A 612 -24.06 49.60 10.08
CA PRO A 612 -24.75 48.47 9.47
C PRO A 612 -26.27 48.53 9.67
N THR A 613 -27.04 48.48 8.58
CA THR A 613 -28.44 48.01 8.60
C THR A 613 -28.89 47.48 7.23
N GLN A 614 -29.27 46.20 7.24
CA GLN A 614 -30.27 45.46 6.44
C GLN A 614 -30.54 45.77 4.94
N SER A 615 -30.43 44.67 4.17
CA SER A 615 -31.27 44.18 3.05
C SER A 615 -31.47 44.98 1.75
N ASP A 616 -31.28 44.20 0.68
CA ASP A 616 -31.94 44.23 -0.63
C ASP A 616 -31.42 45.11 -1.79
N SER A 617 -30.84 44.37 -2.75
CA SER A 617 -31.06 44.40 -4.20
C SER A 617 -30.80 45.67 -5.01
N GLY A 618 -29.96 45.52 -6.05
CA GLY A 618 -30.11 46.29 -7.30
C GLY A 618 -28.84 46.89 -7.88
N ASN A 619 -28.35 46.26 -8.96
CA ASN A 619 -27.66 46.84 -10.11
C ASN A 619 -26.43 47.74 -9.88
N LEU A 620 -25.23 47.15 -9.98
CA LEU A 620 -23.97 47.85 -10.19
C LEU A 620 -23.80 48.21 -11.67
N ARG A 621 -23.94 49.51 -11.99
CA ARG A 621 -23.39 50.12 -13.21
C ARG A 621 -21.91 50.38 -12.99
N GLU A 622 -21.08 49.84 -13.89
CA GLU A 622 -19.64 50.07 -13.98
C GLU A 622 -19.30 51.57 -14.11
N LYS A 623 -18.30 52.02 -13.34
CA LYS A 623 -17.56 53.26 -13.60
C LYS A 623 -16.13 52.91 -14.02
N LYS A 624 -15.66 53.70 -14.98
CA LYS A 624 -14.52 53.52 -15.89
C LYS A 624 -13.17 53.31 -15.19
N GLY A 625 -12.31 52.57 -15.87
CA GLY A 625 -11.04 52.02 -15.40
C GLY A 625 -9.92 53.03 -15.14
N ALA A 626 -9.03 52.63 -14.25
CA ALA A 626 -7.74 53.25 -14.01
C ALA A 626 -6.67 52.58 -14.90
N ASP A 627 -6.00 53.39 -15.71
CA ASP A 627 -4.87 52.99 -16.54
C ASP A 627 -3.69 52.50 -15.69
N PHE A 628 -3.19 51.29 -16.00
CA PHE A 628 -1.91 50.77 -15.53
C PHE A 628 -0.81 51.27 -16.48
N GLN A 629 0.11 52.11 -15.99
CA GLN A 629 1.36 52.44 -16.70
C GLN A 629 2.55 51.77 -16.00
N ILE A 630 3.34 51.04 -16.79
CA ILE A 630 4.60 50.39 -16.38
C ILE A 630 5.72 51.43 -16.43
N LEU A 631 6.47 51.57 -15.33
CA LEU A 631 7.59 52.51 -15.20
C LEU A 631 8.77 52.15 -16.13
N VAL A 632 9.26 53.13 -16.89
CA VAL A 632 10.57 53.11 -17.56
C VAL A 632 11.41 54.27 -16.99
N PRO A 633 12.67 54.06 -16.59
CA PRO A 633 13.47 55.15 -16.05
C PRO A 633 14.14 55.96 -17.18
N LYS A 634 13.91 57.29 -17.19
CA LYS A 634 14.79 58.25 -17.88
C LYS A 634 15.29 59.29 -16.88
N SER A 635 16.60 59.36 -16.73
CA SER A 635 17.32 60.30 -15.87
C SER A 635 17.61 61.61 -16.60
N LYS A 636 17.26 62.75 -15.98
CA LYS A 636 17.96 64.03 -16.19
C LYS A 636 18.03 64.79 -14.87
N ARG A 637 19.24 65.22 -14.52
CA ARG A 637 19.58 66.00 -13.32
C ARG A 637 19.08 67.44 -13.44
N GLY A 638 18.67 68.02 -12.31
CA GLY A 638 18.54 69.46 -12.07
C GLY A 638 18.90 69.76 -10.61
N LEU A 639 19.64 70.86 -10.40
CA LEU A 639 20.20 71.32 -9.12
C LEU A 639 19.18 72.08 -8.25
N GLU A 640 19.38 71.93 -6.94
CA GLU A 640 19.19 72.83 -5.76
C GLU A 640 18.01 73.82 -5.69
N ASP A 641 17.27 73.78 -4.57
CA ASP A 641 17.41 74.81 -3.52
C ASP A 641 16.83 74.37 -2.17
N ASP A 642 17.62 74.61 -1.12
CA ASP A 642 17.36 74.35 0.29
C ASP A 642 16.37 75.35 0.88
N TYR A 643 15.35 74.86 1.61
CA TYR A 643 14.78 75.60 2.75
C TYR A 643 14.37 74.62 3.85
N CYS A 644 15.25 74.48 4.83
CA CYS A 644 15.03 73.67 6.03
C CYS A 644 14.24 74.47 7.07
N SER A 645 13.10 73.95 7.53
CA SER A 645 12.54 74.33 8.83
C SER A 645 12.75 73.18 9.82
N SER A 646 13.56 73.48 10.83
CA SER A 646 13.98 72.59 11.90
C SER A 646 12.84 72.31 12.88
N VAL A 647 12.27 71.11 12.86
CA VAL A 647 11.44 70.60 13.97
C VAL A 647 12.34 69.82 14.92
N THR A 648 12.45 70.34 16.14
CA THR A 648 13.19 69.79 17.29
C THR A 648 12.67 68.41 17.68
N SER A 649 13.58 67.44 17.80
CA SER A 649 13.29 66.08 18.28
C SER A 649 12.94 66.07 19.76
N ARG A 650 11.66 65.81 20.10
CA ARG A 650 11.28 65.43 21.47
C ARG A 650 11.79 64.01 21.77
N LYS A 651 12.45 63.80 22.92
CA LYS A 651 12.83 62.48 23.43
C LYS A 651 11.59 61.76 23.97
N GLY A 652 10.79 61.16 23.10
CA GLY A 652 9.74 60.20 23.46
C GLY A 652 10.27 58.76 23.48
N SER A 653 9.57 57.86 24.17
CA SER A 653 9.99 56.47 24.37
C SER A 653 9.80 55.58 23.13
N GLY A 654 9.04 56.05 22.13
CA GLY A 654 8.72 55.28 20.92
C GLY A 654 7.80 54.10 21.19
N ILE A 655 7.09 54.09 22.33
CA ILE A 655 6.06 53.11 22.67
C ILE A 655 4.81 53.40 21.83
N VAL A 656 4.16 52.35 21.34
CA VAL A 656 2.95 52.47 20.50
C VAL A 656 1.75 52.67 21.42
N ASN A 657 1.25 53.91 21.54
CA ASN A 657 0.06 54.23 22.36
C ASN A 657 -1.23 54.30 21.55
N ILE A 658 -1.14 54.18 20.22
CA ILE A 658 -2.30 54.10 19.31
C ILE A 658 -2.80 52.65 19.13
N LYS A 659 -4.12 52.47 19.01
CA LYS A 659 -4.73 51.18 18.66
C LYS A 659 -4.67 50.97 17.14
N LEU A 660 -3.92 49.97 16.68
CA LEU A 660 -3.81 49.60 15.27
C LEU A 660 -4.96 48.64 14.84
N PRO A 661 -5.53 48.78 13.63
CA PRO A 661 -5.30 49.86 12.68
C PRO A 661 -5.97 51.17 13.12
N HIS A 662 -5.24 52.28 13.03
CA HIS A 662 -5.75 53.62 13.33
C HIS A 662 -6.13 54.32 12.03
N ARG A 663 -7.36 54.81 11.92
CA ARG A 663 -7.87 55.51 10.73
C ARG A 663 -8.14 56.96 11.05
N GLY A 664 -7.82 57.85 10.12
CA GLY A 664 -8.08 59.28 10.26
C GLY A 664 -8.24 59.97 8.91
N PHE A 665 -8.57 61.26 8.99
CA PHE A 665 -8.67 62.15 7.83
C PHE A 665 -7.76 63.35 8.08
N ALA A 666 -6.80 63.59 7.18
CA ALA A 666 -5.89 64.71 7.27
C ALA A 666 -5.52 65.17 5.85
N ALA A 667 -5.27 66.48 5.68
CA ALA A 667 -4.87 67.05 4.39
C ALA A 667 -5.79 66.69 3.20
N GLY A 668 -7.09 66.51 3.46
CA GLY A 668 -8.09 66.22 2.43
C GLY A 668 -8.19 64.75 2.00
N VAL A 669 -7.46 63.82 2.63
CA VAL A 669 -7.48 62.38 2.27
C VAL A 669 -7.54 61.50 3.52
N SER A 670 -8.18 60.33 3.40
CA SER A 670 -8.17 59.31 4.43
C SER A 670 -6.82 58.60 4.53
N TYR A 671 -6.36 58.33 5.76
CA TYR A 671 -5.15 57.54 6.00
C TYR A 671 -5.43 56.43 7.03
N GLU A 672 -4.64 55.36 6.93
CA GLU A 672 -4.67 54.24 7.85
C GLU A 672 -3.26 53.90 8.31
N VAL A 673 -3.03 53.86 9.63
CA VAL A 673 -1.80 53.36 10.25
C VAL A 673 -2.05 51.91 10.64
N ARG A 674 -1.30 50.97 10.05
CA ARG A 674 -1.50 49.53 10.26
C ARG A 674 -0.19 48.76 10.38
N GLY A 675 -0.26 47.59 11.03
CA GLY A 675 0.82 46.60 11.03
C GLY A 675 0.83 45.82 9.71
N VAL A 676 2.01 45.59 9.14
CA VAL A 676 2.20 44.96 7.83
C VAL A 676 3.37 43.97 7.90
N ASP A 677 3.15 42.79 7.34
CA ASP A 677 4.19 41.76 7.21
C ASP A 677 5.05 41.97 5.94
N ASN A 678 6.25 41.40 5.91
CA ASN A 678 7.16 41.49 4.76
C ASN A 678 6.52 41.08 3.42
N LYS A 679 5.53 40.17 3.44
CA LYS A 679 4.88 39.65 2.22
C LYS A 679 3.87 40.62 1.58
N GLU A 680 3.47 41.67 2.30
CA GLU A 680 2.48 42.64 1.84
C GLU A 680 3.10 43.82 1.07
N PHE A 681 4.41 44.05 1.20
CA PHE A 681 5.12 45.05 0.42
C PHE A 681 5.27 44.58 -1.04
N LEU A 682 4.94 45.46 -1.99
CA LEU A 682 5.09 45.26 -3.43
C LEU A 682 6.43 45.82 -3.94
N SER A 683 6.81 47.02 -3.47
CA SER A 683 8.05 47.67 -3.89
C SER A 683 8.55 48.67 -2.85
N ILE A 684 9.87 48.88 -2.84
CA ILE A 684 10.56 49.88 -2.01
C ILE A 684 10.94 51.06 -2.92
N CYS A 685 10.45 52.26 -2.59
CA CYS A 685 10.72 53.44 -3.41
C CYS A 685 12.06 54.10 -3.05
N ASN A 686 12.66 54.80 -4.02
CA ASN A 686 13.93 55.50 -3.79
C ASN A 686 13.80 56.75 -2.89
N HIS A 687 12.59 57.27 -2.67
CA HIS A 687 12.31 58.43 -1.82
C HIS A 687 12.26 58.10 -0.32
N LYS A 688 12.68 59.05 0.52
CA LYS A 688 12.58 59.00 1.97
C LYS A 688 12.04 60.33 2.49
N ILE A 689 11.00 60.26 3.31
CA ILE A 689 10.32 61.41 3.91
C ILE A 689 10.78 61.57 5.36
N LYS A 690 10.94 62.80 5.83
CA LYS A 690 11.27 63.09 7.23
C LYS A 690 10.00 62.99 8.08
N ILE A 691 9.92 61.98 8.94
CA ILE A 691 8.76 61.72 9.79
C ILE A 691 9.06 62.03 11.26
N ASP A 692 8.06 62.55 11.98
CA ASP A 692 8.08 62.65 13.44
C ASP A 692 7.54 61.34 14.05
N GLN A 693 8.43 60.36 14.19
CA GLN A 693 8.07 59.01 14.61
C GLN A 693 7.37 58.95 15.97
N VAL A 694 7.77 59.82 16.91
CA VAL A 694 7.19 59.84 18.27
C VAL A 694 5.75 60.31 18.19
N ARG A 695 5.51 61.41 17.48
CA ARG A 695 4.18 62.00 17.36
C ARG A 695 3.21 61.11 16.58
N LEU A 696 3.68 60.39 15.55
CA LEU A 696 2.88 59.45 14.76
C LEU A 696 2.53 58.15 15.51
N LEU A 697 3.19 57.83 16.63
CA LEU A 697 2.95 56.61 17.41
C LEU A 697 2.27 56.87 18.76
N GLU A 698 2.37 58.10 19.28
CA GLU A 698 1.90 58.49 20.61
C GLU A 698 0.70 59.46 20.57
N ASP A 699 0.50 60.24 19.50
CA ASP A 699 -0.58 61.24 19.37
C ASP A 699 -1.68 60.78 18.39
N VAL A 700 -2.94 61.03 18.75
CA VAL A 700 -4.13 60.68 17.95
C VAL A 700 -4.66 61.90 17.17
N SER A 701 -4.09 63.09 17.37
CA SER A 701 -4.57 64.32 16.74
C SER A 701 -4.30 64.33 15.23
N ALA A 702 -5.29 64.76 14.43
CA ALA A 702 -5.14 64.87 12.97
C ALA A 702 -3.97 65.78 12.53
N GLY A 703 -3.59 66.75 13.39
CA GLY A 703 -2.44 67.63 13.18
C GLY A 703 -1.09 66.91 13.22
N ALA A 704 -0.97 65.78 13.95
CA ALA A 704 0.25 64.97 13.98
C ALA A 704 0.52 64.26 12.65
N TYR A 705 -0.54 63.88 11.93
CA TYR A 705 -0.46 63.13 10.68
C TYR A 705 -0.46 64.02 9.43
N SER A 706 -1.00 65.24 9.52
CA SER A 706 -1.21 66.16 8.39
C SER A 706 0.03 66.40 7.52
N ASN A 707 1.20 66.68 8.12
CA ASN A 707 2.43 66.94 7.38
C ASN A 707 2.90 65.69 6.58
N THR A 708 2.89 64.52 7.22
CA THR A 708 3.28 63.26 6.58
C THR A 708 2.31 62.88 5.45
N VAL A 709 1.01 63.09 5.65
CA VAL A 709 -0.02 62.85 4.63
C VAL A 709 0.14 63.81 3.45
N GLN A 710 0.40 65.10 3.70
CA GLN A 710 0.68 66.08 2.63
C GLN A 710 1.90 65.68 1.80
N GLN A 711 3.01 65.32 2.46
CA GLN A 711 4.24 64.91 1.77
C GLN A 711 4.05 63.63 0.93
N LEU A 712 3.28 62.67 1.42
CA LEU A 712 2.91 61.49 0.63
C LEU A 712 1.96 61.83 -0.53
N LEU A 713 1.07 62.80 -0.36
CA LEU A 713 0.15 63.26 -1.40
C LEU A 713 0.89 63.97 -2.55
N THR A 714 1.87 64.84 -2.23
CA THR A 714 2.73 65.50 -3.24
C THR A 714 3.53 64.50 -4.06
N LEU A 715 3.92 63.37 -3.47
CA LEU A 715 4.59 62.29 -4.20
C LEU A 715 3.65 61.48 -5.10
N LYS A 716 2.34 61.68 -4.99
CA LYS A 716 1.29 61.01 -5.78
C LYS A 716 0.74 61.90 -6.90
N SER A 717 1.09 63.19 -6.99
CA SER A 717 0.39 64.18 -7.84
C SER A 717 0.75 64.20 -9.33
N ASP A 718 1.80 63.49 -9.78
CA ASP A 718 2.17 63.38 -11.20
C ASP A 718 1.46 62.20 -11.90
N GLY A 719 0.12 62.27 -11.98
CA GLY A 719 -0.71 61.19 -12.51
C GLY A 719 -0.67 59.94 -11.62
N ASN A 720 -1.32 58.84 -12.02
CA ASN A 720 -1.33 57.57 -11.28
C ASN A 720 0.05 56.86 -11.18
N LYS A 721 1.16 57.60 -11.22
CA LYS A 721 2.53 57.09 -11.15
C LYS A 721 3.05 57.15 -9.72
N TYR A 722 3.40 55.98 -9.21
CA TYR A 722 4.12 55.86 -7.94
C TYR A 722 5.56 56.38 -8.09
N PRO A 723 6.22 56.79 -7.00
CA PRO A 723 7.64 57.10 -7.01
C PRO A 723 8.46 55.91 -7.54
N PRO A 724 9.59 56.16 -8.23
CA PRO A 724 10.41 55.09 -8.78
C PRO A 724 10.89 54.10 -7.70
N ALA A 725 10.70 52.81 -7.98
CA ALA A 725 11.17 51.72 -7.13
C ALA A 725 12.70 51.58 -7.22
N LEU A 726 13.32 51.09 -6.15
CA LEU A 726 14.73 50.70 -6.15
C LEU A 726 14.93 49.51 -7.09
N ASP A 727 15.98 49.60 -7.91
CA ASP A 727 16.35 48.55 -8.84
C ASP A 727 16.94 47.33 -8.09
N PRO A 728 16.39 46.10 -8.28
CA PRO A 728 16.88 44.90 -7.60
C PRO A 728 18.37 44.60 -7.83
N VAL A 729 18.91 44.92 -9.00
CA VAL A 729 20.29 44.60 -9.37
C VAL A 729 21.22 45.79 -9.16
N LYS A 730 20.81 47.00 -9.58
CA LYS A 730 21.65 48.20 -9.49
C LYS A 730 21.68 48.82 -8.10
N ASP A 731 20.52 48.97 -7.46
CA ASP A 731 20.39 49.69 -6.20
C ASP A 731 20.50 48.74 -4.99
N LEU A 732 19.75 47.62 -5.04
CA LEU A 732 19.73 46.62 -3.96
C LEU A 732 20.87 45.60 -4.04
N LYS A 733 21.62 45.59 -5.15
CA LYS A 733 22.81 44.76 -5.38
C LYS A 733 22.58 43.27 -5.11
N LEU A 734 21.42 42.74 -5.50
CA LEU A 734 21.15 41.30 -5.40
C LEU A 734 22.08 40.51 -6.31
N LYS A 735 22.72 39.47 -5.75
CA LYS A 735 23.73 38.65 -6.44
C LYS A 735 23.27 37.23 -6.77
N ASP A 736 22.04 36.87 -6.41
CA ASP A 736 21.51 35.54 -6.69
C ASP A 736 21.34 35.36 -8.21
N VAL A 737 21.99 34.32 -8.76
CA VAL A 737 22.03 34.03 -10.19
C VAL A 737 20.62 33.88 -10.76
N ASN A 738 19.73 33.17 -10.05
CA ASN A 738 18.37 32.90 -10.52
C ASN A 738 17.53 34.19 -10.58
N VAL A 739 17.71 35.09 -9.61
CA VAL A 739 16.97 36.36 -9.53
C VAL A 739 17.46 37.36 -10.56
N VAL A 740 18.79 37.40 -10.78
CA VAL A 740 19.40 38.28 -11.79
C VAL A 740 19.00 37.84 -13.20
N GLU A 741 19.02 36.53 -13.49
CA GLU A 741 18.54 35.99 -14.76
C GLU A 741 17.07 36.32 -14.98
N ALA A 742 16.20 36.07 -13.98
CA ALA A 742 14.79 36.43 -14.02
C ALA A 742 14.58 37.94 -14.29
N TYR A 743 15.39 38.80 -13.68
CA TYR A 743 15.32 40.26 -13.88
C TYR A 743 15.65 40.67 -15.32
N TYR A 744 16.71 40.11 -15.92
CA TYR A 744 17.05 40.41 -17.32
C TYR A 744 16.00 39.89 -18.29
N ILE A 745 15.44 38.70 -18.05
CA ILE A 745 14.34 38.14 -18.84
C ILE A 745 13.11 39.05 -18.72
N TRP A 746 12.72 39.44 -17.51
CA TRP A 746 11.61 40.34 -17.27
C TRP A 746 11.77 41.67 -18.02
N ASN A 747 12.95 42.30 -17.96
CA ASN A 747 13.22 43.55 -18.66
C ASN A 747 13.19 43.36 -20.20
N SER A 748 13.69 42.23 -20.71
CA SER A 748 13.56 41.88 -22.13
C SER A 748 12.10 41.72 -22.55
N LEU A 749 11.27 41.06 -21.74
CA LEU A 749 9.83 40.90 -21.98
C LEU A 749 9.13 42.26 -22.01
N LEU A 750 9.44 43.17 -21.08
CA LEU A 750 8.88 44.53 -21.09
C LEU A 750 9.23 45.31 -22.36
N GLN A 751 10.46 45.18 -22.87
CA GLN A 751 10.86 45.80 -24.13
C GLN A 751 10.10 45.21 -25.33
N LYS A 752 9.93 43.89 -25.37
CA LYS A 752 9.14 43.20 -26.41
C LYS A 752 7.68 43.60 -26.36
N MET A 753 7.10 43.72 -25.15
CA MET A 753 5.74 44.21 -24.96
C MET A 753 5.57 45.62 -25.49
N ALA A 754 6.53 46.53 -25.23
CA ALA A 754 6.49 47.91 -25.72
C ALA A 754 6.54 48.01 -27.26
N GLN A 755 7.16 47.02 -27.93
CA GLN A 755 7.22 46.93 -29.39
C GLN A 755 5.94 46.34 -30.01
N ASN A 756 5.08 45.71 -29.21
CA ASN A 756 3.86 45.09 -29.70
C ASN A 756 2.77 46.14 -30.00
N LYS A 757 2.06 45.95 -31.12
CA LYS A 757 1.01 46.85 -31.63
C LYS A 757 -0.16 47.08 -30.64
N CYS A 758 -0.38 46.15 -29.70
CA CYS A 758 -1.44 46.20 -28.71
C CYS A 758 -1.09 47.01 -27.44
N HIS A 759 0.19 47.35 -27.20
CA HIS A 759 0.65 47.99 -25.94
C HIS A 759 -0.05 49.33 -25.64
N GLY A 760 -0.40 50.09 -26.69
CA GLY A 760 -1.11 51.37 -26.58
C GLY A 760 -2.61 51.31 -26.90
N CYS A 761 -3.23 50.13 -26.90
CA CYS A 761 -4.64 49.97 -27.25
C CYS A 761 -5.58 50.46 -26.13
N VAL A 762 -6.62 51.23 -26.48
CA VAL A 762 -7.60 51.76 -25.51
C VAL A 762 -8.36 50.67 -24.76
N LYS A 763 -8.64 49.53 -25.42
CA LYS A 763 -9.33 48.37 -24.83
C LYS A 763 -8.37 47.31 -24.27
N LEU A 764 -7.09 47.61 -24.10
CA LEU A 764 -6.09 46.60 -23.71
C LEU A 764 -6.44 45.91 -22.38
N ASN A 765 -6.87 46.67 -21.37
CA ASN A 765 -7.21 46.11 -20.05
C ASN A 765 -8.42 45.17 -20.10
N GLU A 766 -9.43 45.48 -20.92
CA GLU A 766 -10.59 44.61 -21.14
C GLU A 766 -10.19 43.34 -21.90
N ASN A 767 -9.38 43.50 -22.95
CA ASN A 767 -8.89 42.38 -23.75
C ASN A 767 -7.99 41.44 -22.95
N ILE A 768 -7.16 41.95 -22.03
CA ILE A 768 -6.33 41.13 -21.12
C ILE A 768 -7.21 40.33 -20.16
N LYS A 769 -8.28 40.93 -19.62
CA LYS A 769 -9.23 40.20 -18.74
C LYS A 769 -9.89 39.05 -19.50
N ILE A 770 -10.37 39.29 -20.72
CA ILE A 770 -10.99 38.25 -21.56
C ILE A 770 -9.96 37.19 -21.95
N ALA A 771 -8.74 37.58 -22.35
CA ALA A 771 -7.67 36.65 -22.68
C ALA A 771 -7.27 35.76 -21.49
N ARG A 772 -7.25 36.32 -20.27
CA ARG A 772 -7.04 35.56 -19.02
C ARG A 772 -8.15 34.55 -18.76
N GLU A 773 -9.41 34.93 -18.95
CA GLU A 773 -10.54 33.99 -18.84
C GLU A 773 -10.46 32.87 -19.88
N LEU A 774 -10.12 33.20 -21.14
CA LEU A 774 -9.98 32.22 -22.22
C LEU A 774 -8.82 31.25 -21.99
N LYS A 775 -7.65 31.75 -21.57
CA LYS A 775 -6.48 30.92 -21.25
C LYS A 775 -6.76 30.02 -20.05
N GLY A 776 -7.36 30.55 -18.98
CA GLY A 776 -7.78 29.75 -17.82
C GLY A 776 -8.78 28.65 -18.21
N HIS A 777 -9.78 28.96 -19.04
CA HIS A 777 -10.70 27.96 -19.57
C HIS A 777 -9.99 26.91 -20.44
N LYS A 778 -9.05 27.32 -21.31
CA LYS A 778 -8.26 26.42 -22.15
C LYS A 778 -7.38 25.50 -21.31
N GLU A 779 -6.75 26.02 -20.26
CA GLU A 779 -5.97 25.25 -19.30
C GLU A 779 -6.84 24.25 -18.52
N GLU A 780 -8.02 24.64 -18.06
CA GLU A 780 -8.98 23.73 -17.42
C GLU A 780 -9.42 22.61 -18.36
N VAL A 781 -9.75 22.93 -19.62
CA VAL A 781 -10.12 21.95 -20.64
C VAL A 781 -8.95 21.01 -20.93
N ASN A 782 -7.74 21.53 -21.07
CA ASN A 782 -6.54 20.71 -21.28
C ASN A 782 -6.23 19.82 -20.08
N ALA A 783 -6.39 20.33 -18.86
CA ALA A 783 -6.22 19.56 -17.63
C ALA A 783 -7.27 18.44 -17.53
N LEU A 784 -8.53 18.71 -17.88
CA LEU A 784 -9.57 17.69 -17.95
C LEU A 784 -9.29 16.64 -19.03
N LYS A 785 -8.83 17.06 -20.22
CA LYS A 785 -8.42 16.14 -21.29
C LYS A 785 -7.24 15.27 -20.87
N PHE A 786 -6.22 15.84 -20.21
CA PHE A 786 -5.08 15.12 -19.68
C PHE A 786 -5.52 14.12 -18.61
N GLN A 787 -6.35 14.52 -17.64
CA GLN A 787 -6.87 13.59 -16.62
C GLN A 787 -7.72 12.44 -17.18
N MET A 788 -8.14 12.52 -18.44
CA MET A 788 -8.86 11.46 -19.15
C MET A 788 -7.96 10.66 -20.09
N SER A 789 -6.73 11.12 -20.37
CA SER A 789 -5.78 10.42 -21.20
C SER A 789 -5.11 9.28 -20.44
N ASP A 790 -4.50 8.37 -21.20
CA ASP A 790 -3.79 7.23 -20.64
C ASP A 790 -2.56 7.69 -19.85
N GLU A 791 -1.93 8.80 -20.25
CA GLU A 791 -0.76 9.38 -19.59
C GLU A 791 -1.01 9.82 -18.14
N ALA A 792 -2.27 10.07 -17.74
CA ALA A 792 -2.62 10.43 -16.38
C ALA A 792 -2.77 9.23 -15.43
N LEU A 793 -2.68 7.99 -15.93
CA LEU A 793 -2.70 6.80 -15.08
C LEU A 793 -1.49 6.81 -14.15
N LEU A 794 -1.69 6.44 -12.89
CA LEU A 794 -0.70 6.53 -11.81
C LEU A 794 0.60 5.79 -12.13
N GLN A 795 0.49 4.65 -12.84
CA GLN A 795 1.61 3.76 -13.13
C GLN A 795 2.26 3.98 -14.50
N MET A 796 1.80 4.95 -15.31
CA MET A 796 2.36 5.16 -16.64
C MET A 796 3.82 5.62 -16.66
N PRO A 797 4.28 6.50 -15.76
CA PRO A 797 5.70 6.86 -15.71
C PRO A 797 6.61 5.64 -15.43
N ASP A 798 6.19 4.75 -14.53
CA ASP A 798 6.91 3.50 -14.24
C ASP A 798 6.87 2.53 -15.43
N PHE A 799 5.73 2.42 -16.12
CA PHE A 799 5.61 1.65 -17.35
C PHE A 799 6.57 2.14 -18.44
N GLN A 800 6.62 3.45 -18.68
CA GLN A 800 7.50 4.02 -19.70
C GLN A 800 8.98 3.76 -19.37
N GLY A 801 9.39 3.99 -18.12
CA GLY A 801 10.77 3.71 -17.69
C GLY A 801 11.15 2.23 -17.89
N ARG A 802 10.24 1.29 -17.58
CA ARG A 802 10.45 -0.14 -17.81
C ARG A 802 10.52 -0.52 -19.29
N ILE A 803 9.72 0.13 -20.14
CA ILE A 803 9.79 -0.05 -21.60
C ILE A 803 11.15 0.40 -22.13
N ASP A 804 11.65 1.54 -21.66
CA ASP A 804 12.96 2.06 -22.09
C ASP A 804 14.10 1.13 -21.64
N VAL A 805 14.03 0.57 -20.43
CA VAL A 805 14.95 -0.49 -19.98
C VAL A 805 14.89 -1.72 -20.89
N LEU A 806 13.70 -2.21 -21.21
CA LEU A 806 13.54 -3.39 -22.09
C LEU A 806 14.07 -3.14 -23.50
N LYS A 807 13.98 -1.91 -24.02
CA LYS A 807 14.56 -1.50 -25.31
C LYS A 807 16.08 -1.52 -25.25
N GLU A 808 16.67 -0.92 -24.22
CA GLU A 808 18.13 -0.84 -24.07
C GLU A 808 18.77 -2.23 -23.87
N ILE A 809 18.09 -3.13 -23.16
CA ILE A 809 18.53 -4.52 -22.98
C ILE A 809 18.39 -5.34 -24.29
N GLY A 810 17.55 -4.90 -25.23
CA GLY A 810 17.23 -5.63 -26.45
C GLY A 810 16.18 -6.74 -26.27
N CYS A 811 15.35 -6.64 -25.22
CA CYS A 811 14.21 -7.54 -25.03
C CYS A 811 13.05 -7.20 -25.99
N ILE A 812 12.90 -5.92 -26.31
CA ILE A 812 11.91 -5.38 -27.25
C ILE A 812 12.59 -4.41 -28.21
N ASP A 813 12.02 -4.21 -29.40
CA ASP A 813 12.51 -3.22 -30.36
C ASP A 813 11.82 -1.85 -30.19
N SER A 814 12.14 -0.90 -31.09
CA SER A 814 11.53 0.43 -31.11
C SER A 814 10.01 0.40 -31.31
N ASP A 815 9.52 -0.63 -32.01
CA ASP A 815 8.11 -0.83 -32.37
C ASP A 815 7.34 -1.66 -31.33
N LEU A 816 7.96 -1.92 -30.17
CA LEU A 816 7.41 -2.69 -29.04
C LEU A 816 7.18 -4.17 -29.36
N VAL A 817 7.86 -4.72 -30.36
CA VAL A 817 7.82 -6.14 -30.71
C VAL A 817 8.83 -6.91 -29.87
N VAL A 818 8.36 -8.00 -29.25
CA VAL A 818 9.17 -8.84 -28.36
C VAL A 818 10.21 -9.66 -29.14
N GLN A 819 11.48 -9.41 -28.85
CA GLN A 819 12.63 -10.08 -29.44
C GLN A 819 12.92 -11.43 -28.78
N ILE A 820 13.91 -12.18 -29.27
CA ILE A 820 14.26 -13.50 -28.72
C ILE A 820 14.62 -13.44 -27.23
N LYS A 821 15.31 -12.39 -26.80
CA LYS A 821 15.68 -12.15 -25.41
C LYS A 821 14.46 -11.89 -24.52
N GLY A 822 13.48 -11.13 -25.02
CA GLY A 822 12.19 -10.95 -24.35
C GLY A 822 11.36 -12.23 -24.29
N ARG A 823 11.43 -13.10 -25.31
CA ARG A 823 10.77 -14.43 -25.30
C ARG A 823 11.38 -15.37 -24.26
N VAL A 824 12.70 -15.31 -24.08
CA VAL A 824 13.42 -16.04 -23.03
C VAL A 824 13.03 -15.52 -21.65
N ALA A 825 13.01 -14.20 -21.47
CA ALA A 825 12.60 -13.58 -20.21
C ALA A 825 11.17 -13.96 -19.80
N CYS A 826 10.25 -14.16 -20.76
CA CYS A 826 8.89 -14.65 -20.49
C CYS A 826 8.84 -16.05 -19.82
N GLU A 827 9.87 -16.88 -19.96
CA GLU A 827 9.90 -18.20 -19.32
C GLU A 827 10.50 -18.15 -17.90
N MET A 828 11.19 -17.07 -17.53
CA MET A 828 11.77 -16.88 -16.19
C MET A 828 10.70 -16.39 -15.22
N ASN A 829 10.27 -17.24 -14.27
CA ASN A 829 9.19 -16.94 -13.32
C ASN A 829 9.61 -17.10 -11.85
N SER A 830 10.65 -17.88 -11.58
CA SER A 830 11.05 -18.24 -10.21
C SER A 830 11.97 -17.23 -9.52
N GLY A 831 12.81 -16.54 -10.30
CA GLY A 831 13.74 -15.51 -9.85
C GLY A 831 13.50 -14.16 -10.54
N GLU A 832 14.43 -13.22 -10.37
CA GLU A 832 14.38 -11.95 -11.10
C GLU A 832 14.67 -12.17 -12.59
N GLU A 833 13.71 -11.77 -13.42
CA GLU A 833 13.66 -12.14 -14.84
C GLU A 833 14.79 -11.56 -15.70
N LEU A 834 15.24 -10.34 -15.43
CA LEU A 834 16.30 -9.68 -16.18
C LEU A 834 17.66 -10.27 -15.83
N ILE A 835 17.94 -10.47 -14.54
CA ILE A 835 19.21 -11.07 -14.09
C ILE A 835 19.32 -12.51 -14.63
N CYS A 836 18.25 -13.31 -14.56
CA CYS A 836 18.25 -14.67 -15.10
C CYS A 836 18.48 -14.67 -16.62
N THR A 837 17.88 -13.72 -17.34
CA THR A 837 18.03 -13.60 -18.80
C THR A 837 19.44 -13.16 -19.19
N GLU A 838 19.99 -12.11 -18.56
CA GLU A 838 21.38 -11.69 -18.81
C GLU A 838 22.37 -12.82 -18.50
N CYS A 839 22.19 -13.52 -17.38
CA CYS A 839 23.03 -14.66 -16.99
C CYS A 839 23.10 -15.72 -18.12
N LEU A 840 21.97 -16.00 -18.77
CA LEU A 840 21.89 -16.95 -19.86
C LEU A 840 22.53 -16.42 -21.16
N PHE A 841 22.31 -15.16 -21.53
CA PHE A 841 22.86 -14.56 -22.75
C PHE A 841 24.35 -14.20 -22.66
N GLU A 842 24.86 -13.93 -21.46
CA GLU A 842 26.29 -13.73 -21.18
C GLU A 842 27.05 -15.06 -21.01
N ASN A 843 26.37 -16.20 -21.19
CA ASN A 843 26.94 -17.55 -21.05
C ASN A 843 27.64 -17.79 -19.70
N GLN A 844 27.15 -17.19 -18.60
CA GLN A 844 27.85 -17.24 -17.31
C GLN A 844 27.95 -18.65 -16.70
N LEU A 845 27.13 -19.59 -17.19
CA LEU A 845 27.02 -20.97 -16.73
C LEU A 845 27.80 -21.96 -17.61
N ASP A 846 28.39 -21.54 -18.73
CA ASP A 846 28.99 -22.46 -19.70
C ASP A 846 30.28 -23.13 -19.18
N ASP A 847 31.10 -22.40 -18.43
CA ASP A 847 32.35 -22.91 -17.83
C ASP A 847 32.17 -23.73 -16.54
N LEU A 848 30.93 -23.81 -16.04
CA LEU A 848 30.59 -24.50 -14.78
C LEU A 848 30.13 -25.93 -15.02
N GLU A 849 30.51 -26.84 -14.14
CA GLU A 849 29.94 -28.19 -14.11
C GLU A 849 28.44 -28.14 -13.73
N PRO A 850 27.62 -29.16 -14.07
CA PRO A 850 26.19 -29.16 -13.73
C PRO A 850 25.90 -28.92 -12.25
N GLU A 851 26.72 -29.47 -11.35
CA GLU A 851 26.63 -29.32 -9.89
C GLU A 851 26.98 -27.89 -9.45
N GLU A 852 27.96 -27.27 -10.10
CA GLU A 852 28.37 -25.88 -9.85
C GLU A 852 27.32 -24.88 -10.39
N ALA A 853 26.75 -25.17 -11.56
CA ALA A 853 25.70 -24.37 -12.19
C ALA A 853 24.43 -24.35 -11.32
N VAL A 854 23.97 -25.51 -10.85
CA VAL A 854 22.78 -25.58 -9.98
C VAL A 854 23.05 -24.92 -8.62
N ALA A 855 24.26 -25.05 -8.09
CA ALA A 855 24.66 -24.38 -6.86
C ALA A 855 24.58 -22.86 -6.97
N ILE A 856 25.14 -22.26 -8.03
CA ILE A 856 25.08 -20.80 -8.20
C ILE A 856 23.65 -20.32 -8.47
N MET A 857 22.85 -21.10 -9.21
CA MET A 857 21.43 -20.79 -9.48
C MET A 857 20.57 -20.76 -8.22
N SER A 858 20.99 -21.41 -7.12
CA SER A 858 20.29 -21.31 -5.83
C SER A 858 20.15 -19.87 -5.33
N ALA A 859 21.04 -18.97 -5.79
CA ALA A 859 21.02 -17.56 -5.44
C ALA A 859 19.77 -16.82 -5.92
N PHE A 860 19.14 -17.27 -7.02
CA PHE A 860 17.93 -16.67 -7.59
C PHE A 860 16.66 -16.96 -6.78
N VAL A 861 16.63 -18.08 -6.05
CA VAL A 861 15.42 -18.59 -5.40
C VAL A 861 15.48 -18.54 -3.88
N PHE A 862 16.68 -18.40 -3.32
CA PHE A 862 16.85 -18.33 -1.88
C PHE A 862 16.39 -16.99 -1.33
N GLN A 863 15.54 -17.00 -0.30
CA GLN A 863 14.87 -15.79 0.19
C GLN A 863 15.36 -15.29 1.57
N GLN A 864 16.09 -16.09 2.34
CA GLN A 864 16.44 -15.68 3.71
C GLN A 864 17.62 -14.72 3.74
N LYS A 865 17.53 -13.71 4.61
CA LYS A 865 18.56 -12.67 4.76
C LYS A 865 19.74 -13.07 5.63
N ASN A 866 19.50 -13.91 6.65
CA ASN A 866 20.52 -14.28 7.63
C ASN A 866 20.87 -15.75 7.45
N THR A 867 22.10 -16.01 7.05
CA THR A 867 22.70 -17.35 6.97
C THR A 867 24.17 -17.27 7.31
N SER A 868 24.75 -18.40 7.73
CA SER A 868 26.19 -18.60 7.69
C SER A 868 26.75 -18.30 6.29
N GLU A 869 27.95 -17.73 6.22
CA GLU A 869 28.63 -17.56 4.94
C GLU A 869 29.07 -18.92 4.40
N PRO A 870 28.75 -19.25 3.14
CA PRO A 870 29.13 -20.52 2.55
C PRO A 870 30.62 -20.57 2.22
N SER A 871 31.23 -21.75 2.40
CA SER A 871 32.56 -22.06 1.88
C SER A 871 32.46 -22.37 0.39
N LEU A 872 33.00 -21.48 -0.45
CA LEU A 872 32.90 -21.58 -1.90
C LEU A 872 34.21 -22.03 -2.54
N THR A 873 34.11 -22.87 -3.57
CA THR A 873 35.24 -23.17 -4.45
C THR A 873 35.68 -21.90 -5.20
N PRO A 874 36.94 -21.80 -5.67
CA PRO A 874 37.41 -20.63 -6.42
C PRO A 874 36.54 -20.31 -7.65
N LYS A 875 36.08 -21.35 -8.37
CA LYS A 875 35.16 -21.21 -9.52
C LYS A 875 33.81 -20.61 -9.11
N LEU A 876 33.20 -21.11 -8.03
CA LEU A 876 31.92 -20.60 -7.53
C LEU A 876 32.05 -19.16 -7.00
N SER A 877 33.17 -18.82 -6.36
CA SER A 877 33.46 -17.46 -5.91
C SER A 877 33.57 -16.48 -7.09
N GLN A 878 34.24 -16.90 -8.17
CA GLN A 878 34.31 -16.10 -9.39
C GLN A 878 32.95 -15.96 -10.07
N ALA A 879 32.16 -17.04 -10.14
CA ALA A 879 30.81 -17.01 -10.68
C ALA A 879 29.86 -16.10 -9.88
N LYS A 880 29.94 -16.16 -8.54
CA LYS A 880 29.23 -15.25 -7.63
C LYS A 880 29.54 -13.79 -7.94
N LYS A 881 30.82 -13.45 -8.14
CA LYS A 881 31.23 -12.09 -8.48
C LYS A 881 30.65 -11.64 -9.82
N ARG A 882 30.79 -12.45 -10.88
CA ARG A 882 30.24 -12.12 -12.22
C ARG A 882 28.74 -11.88 -12.16
N LEU A 883 28.00 -12.74 -11.46
CA LEU A 883 26.54 -12.62 -11.37
C LEU A 883 26.12 -11.36 -10.60
N TYR A 884 26.84 -11.03 -9.53
CA TYR A 884 26.60 -9.84 -8.72
C TYR A 884 26.92 -8.54 -9.50
N ASP A 885 28.01 -8.53 -10.26
CA ASP A 885 28.38 -7.40 -11.14
C ASP A 885 27.29 -7.16 -12.22
N THR A 886 26.75 -8.23 -12.83
CA THR A 886 25.63 -8.12 -13.78
C THR A 886 24.37 -7.55 -13.13
N ALA A 887 24.05 -7.95 -11.90
CA ALA A 887 22.90 -7.41 -11.17
C ALA A 887 23.03 -5.91 -10.84
N ILE A 888 24.23 -5.45 -10.45
CA ILE A 888 24.50 -4.03 -10.22
C ILE A 888 24.33 -3.23 -11.52
N ARG A 889 24.91 -3.71 -12.62
CA ARG A 889 24.78 -3.07 -13.95
C ARG A 889 23.32 -2.92 -14.37
N LEU A 890 22.49 -3.94 -14.15
CA LEU A 890 21.05 -3.87 -14.41
C LEU A 890 20.34 -2.88 -13.47
N GLY A 891 20.75 -2.81 -12.19
CA GLY A 891 20.26 -1.83 -11.24
C GLY A 891 20.54 -0.38 -11.69
N GLU A 892 21.76 -0.11 -12.14
CA GLU A 892 22.17 1.20 -12.68
C GLU A 892 21.37 1.59 -13.92
N LEU A 893 21.13 0.63 -14.81
CA LEU A 893 20.32 0.83 -16.00
C LEU A 893 18.87 1.21 -15.67
N GLN A 894 18.27 0.53 -14.69
CA GLN A 894 16.92 0.86 -14.22
C GLN A 894 16.85 2.28 -13.62
N ALA A 895 17.85 2.67 -12.83
CA ALA A 895 17.92 3.99 -12.24
C ALA A 895 18.06 5.10 -13.32
N GLN A 896 18.82 4.84 -14.39
CA GLN A 896 18.98 5.77 -15.52
C GLN A 896 17.64 6.13 -16.18
N PHE A 897 16.74 5.16 -16.30
CA PHE A 897 15.39 5.34 -16.88
C PHE A 897 14.31 5.68 -15.84
N LYS A 898 14.70 6.25 -14.69
CA LYS A 898 13.81 6.73 -13.62
C LYS A 898 12.92 5.65 -12.98
N VAL A 899 13.29 4.38 -13.07
CA VAL A 899 12.67 3.33 -12.27
C VAL A 899 13.23 3.44 -10.84
N ALA A 900 12.34 3.49 -9.83
CA ALA A 900 12.71 3.78 -8.45
C ALA A 900 13.41 2.58 -7.77
N VAL A 901 14.69 2.38 -8.06
CA VAL A 901 15.50 1.25 -7.60
C VAL A 901 16.90 1.74 -7.22
N ASP A 902 17.40 1.31 -6.06
CA ASP A 902 18.82 1.43 -5.71
C ASP A 902 19.60 0.23 -6.29
N PRO A 903 20.69 0.46 -7.05
CA PRO A 903 21.41 -0.63 -7.70
C PRO A 903 21.99 -1.68 -6.74
N GLN A 904 22.45 -1.27 -5.56
CA GLN A 904 23.05 -2.18 -4.59
C GLN A 904 21.96 -2.97 -3.84
N GLU A 905 20.89 -2.30 -3.43
CA GLU A 905 19.73 -2.96 -2.81
C GLU A 905 19.10 -3.97 -3.77
N TYR A 906 19.01 -3.64 -5.06
CA TYR A 906 18.50 -4.53 -6.10
C TYR A 906 19.32 -5.82 -6.22
N ALA A 907 20.65 -5.72 -6.23
CA ALA A 907 21.51 -6.91 -6.27
C ALA A 907 21.39 -7.76 -4.99
N GLN A 908 21.39 -7.13 -3.81
CA GLN A 908 21.36 -7.83 -2.52
C GLN A 908 20.01 -8.50 -2.21
N GLU A 909 18.90 -7.88 -2.59
CA GLU A 909 17.58 -8.45 -2.34
C GLU A 909 17.26 -9.61 -3.29
N ASN A 910 17.73 -9.55 -4.54
CA ASN A 910 17.44 -10.56 -5.56
C ASN A 910 18.46 -11.71 -5.61
N LEU A 911 19.71 -11.51 -5.18
CA LEU A 911 20.75 -12.54 -5.19
C LEU A 911 21.24 -12.87 -3.78
N LYS A 912 20.87 -14.06 -3.29
CA LYS A 912 21.22 -14.51 -1.93
C LYS A 912 22.00 -15.82 -1.97
N PHE A 913 23.30 -15.75 -1.75
CA PHE A 913 24.23 -16.87 -1.95
C PHE A 913 24.32 -17.87 -0.77
N GLY A 914 23.53 -17.71 0.29
CA GLY A 914 23.68 -18.47 1.55
C GLY A 914 23.62 -19.99 1.44
N LEU A 915 22.92 -20.55 0.44
CA LEU A 915 22.76 -22.00 0.26
C LEU A 915 23.58 -22.58 -0.90
N VAL A 916 24.50 -21.82 -1.50
CA VAL A 916 25.29 -22.29 -2.65
C VAL A 916 26.11 -23.53 -2.31
N GLU A 917 26.80 -23.55 -1.16
CA GLU A 917 27.56 -24.71 -0.69
C GLU A 917 26.66 -25.94 -0.43
N VAL A 918 25.53 -25.73 0.25
CA VAL A 918 24.57 -26.78 0.58
C VAL A 918 24.02 -27.45 -0.68
N VAL A 919 23.66 -26.65 -1.70
CA VAL A 919 23.14 -27.16 -2.97
C VAL A 919 24.24 -27.86 -3.77
N TYR A 920 25.47 -27.36 -3.74
CA TYR A 920 26.61 -27.99 -4.40
C TYR A 920 26.87 -29.40 -3.86
N GLU A 921 26.95 -29.54 -2.54
CA GLU A 921 27.14 -30.85 -1.90
C GLU A 921 25.92 -31.77 -2.07
N TRP A 922 24.71 -31.21 -2.06
CA TRP A 922 23.51 -31.98 -2.40
C TRP A 922 23.55 -32.53 -3.83
N ALA A 923 23.95 -31.71 -4.81
CA ALA A 923 24.04 -32.13 -6.21
C ALA A 923 25.10 -33.23 -6.41
N LYS A 924 26.18 -33.24 -5.63
CA LYS A 924 27.20 -34.31 -5.63
C LYS A 924 26.75 -35.65 -5.06
N GLY A 925 25.61 -35.71 -4.38
CA GLY A 925 25.08 -36.95 -3.80
C GLY A 925 25.26 -37.07 -2.29
N THR A 926 25.70 -36.03 -1.59
CA THR A 926 25.87 -36.04 -0.13
C THR A 926 24.52 -36.30 0.58
N PRO A 927 24.45 -37.15 1.62
CA PRO A 927 23.23 -37.41 2.39
C PRO A 927 22.59 -36.14 2.97
N PHE A 928 21.27 -36.15 3.16
CA PHE A 928 20.54 -34.96 3.61
C PHE A 928 20.94 -34.52 5.03
N ALA A 929 21.30 -35.47 5.90
CA ALA A 929 21.75 -35.17 7.25
C ALA A 929 23.02 -34.30 7.26
N ASP A 930 24.01 -34.68 6.44
CA ASP A 930 25.31 -34.03 6.42
C ASP A 930 25.22 -32.60 5.85
N ILE A 931 24.39 -32.38 4.82
CA ILE A 931 24.20 -31.02 4.28
C ILE A 931 23.46 -30.08 5.25
N CYS A 932 22.68 -30.62 6.19
CA CYS A 932 22.03 -29.81 7.22
C CYS A 932 23.03 -29.28 8.25
N GLU A 933 24.21 -29.91 8.39
CA GLU A 933 25.27 -29.46 9.30
C GLU A 933 26.08 -28.31 8.72
N LEU A 934 26.07 -28.13 7.40
CA LEU A 934 26.79 -27.06 6.70
C LEU A 934 26.16 -25.67 6.86
N THR A 935 24.92 -25.58 7.35
CA THR A 935 24.18 -24.31 7.43
C THR A 935 23.31 -24.22 8.67
N ASP A 936 23.05 -23.00 9.13
CA ASP A 936 22.08 -22.71 10.19
C ASP A 936 20.63 -22.60 9.68
N VAL A 937 20.42 -22.76 8.36
CA VAL A 937 19.11 -22.70 7.72
C VAL A 937 18.26 -23.91 8.11
N PRO A 938 16.99 -23.72 8.56
CA PRO A 938 16.09 -24.83 8.87
C PRO A 938 15.83 -25.77 7.68
N GLU A 939 15.75 -27.07 7.95
CA GLU A 939 15.71 -28.14 6.96
C GLU A 939 14.55 -27.99 5.96
N GLY A 940 13.37 -27.59 6.43
CA GLY A 940 12.21 -27.35 5.55
C GLY A 940 12.39 -26.19 4.58
N MET A 941 13.28 -25.24 4.89
CA MET A 941 13.63 -24.12 4.00
C MET A 941 14.68 -24.53 2.97
N ILE A 942 15.61 -25.42 3.32
CA ILE A 942 16.54 -26.07 2.38
C ILE A 942 15.71 -26.83 1.33
N VAL A 943 14.81 -27.71 1.77
CA VAL A 943 13.91 -28.46 0.87
C VAL A 943 13.11 -27.53 -0.04
N ARG A 944 12.50 -26.46 0.52
CA ARG A 944 11.75 -25.49 -0.29
C ARG A 944 12.62 -24.81 -1.35
N THR A 945 13.86 -24.47 -1.01
CA THR A 945 14.77 -23.81 -1.94
C THR A 945 15.14 -24.75 -3.07
N ILE A 946 15.45 -26.02 -2.79
CA ILE A 946 15.81 -27.01 -3.82
C ILE A 946 14.61 -27.33 -4.72
N VAL A 947 13.38 -27.41 -4.19
CA VAL A 947 12.16 -27.60 -5.01
C VAL A 947 11.94 -26.43 -5.96
N ARG A 948 12.12 -25.18 -5.51
CA ARG A 948 12.03 -23.98 -6.36
C ARG A 948 13.18 -23.89 -7.36
N LEU A 949 14.37 -24.34 -6.97
CA LEU A 949 15.53 -24.41 -7.84
C LEU A 949 15.29 -25.37 -9.01
N ASP A 950 14.59 -26.48 -8.75
CA ASP A 950 14.17 -27.40 -9.81
C ASP A 950 13.09 -26.81 -10.75
N GLU A 951 12.18 -25.99 -10.23
CA GLU A 951 11.30 -25.14 -11.07
C GLU A 951 12.17 -24.21 -11.96
N THR A 952 13.18 -23.54 -11.39
CA THR A 952 14.09 -22.65 -12.12
C THR A 952 14.95 -23.38 -13.17
N CYS A 953 15.44 -24.59 -12.87
CA CYS A 953 16.17 -25.41 -13.83
C CYS A 953 15.31 -25.75 -15.05
N ARG A 954 14.00 -26.00 -14.86
CA ARG A 954 13.06 -26.20 -15.97
C ARG A 954 12.87 -24.93 -16.79
N GLU A 955 12.80 -23.77 -16.15
CA GLU A 955 12.70 -22.47 -16.82
C GLU A 955 13.93 -22.21 -17.70
N PHE A 956 15.14 -22.36 -17.15
CA PHE A 956 16.40 -22.24 -17.90
C PHE A 956 16.51 -23.26 -19.04
N ARG A 957 16.07 -24.51 -18.81
CA ARG A 957 16.02 -25.53 -19.88
C ARG A 957 15.08 -25.12 -21.01
N ASN A 958 13.88 -24.64 -20.69
CA ASN A 958 12.90 -24.21 -21.68
C ASN A 958 13.40 -22.97 -22.45
N ALA A 959 14.02 -22.02 -21.74
CA ALA A 959 14.66 -20.85 -22.34
C ALA A 959 15.82 -21.22 -23.28
N ALA A 960 16.69 -22.14 -22.86
CA ALA A 960 17.78 -22.64 -23.69
C ALA A 960 17.26 -23.33 -24.97
N ALA A 961 16.11 -24.02 -24.89
CA ALA A 961 15.43 -24.59 -26.06
C ALA A 961 14.94 -23.50 -27.03
N ILE A 962 14.38 -22.39 -26.51
CA ILE A 962 13.95 -21.25 -27.33
C ILE A 962 15.16 -20.57 -28.02
N MET A 963 16.30 -20.47 -27.33
CA MET A 963 17.53 -19.93 -27.90
C MET A 963 18.23 -20.86 -28.90
N GLY A 964 17.91 -22.16 -28.88
CA GLY A 964 18.63 -23.18 -29.64
C GLY A 964 19.97 -23.61 -29.02
N ASN A 965 20.23 -23.28 -27.75
CA ASN A 965 21.47 -23.68 -27.05
C ASN A 965 21.32 -25.09 -26.46
N SER A 966 21.77 -26.09 -27.20
CA SER A 966 21.70 -27.51 -26.79
C SER A 966 22.64 -27.87 -25.62
N SER A 967 23.73 -27.12 -25.41
CA SER A 967 24.69 -27.36 -24.32
C SER A 967 24.05 -27.05 -22.98
N ILE A 968 23.50 -25.84 -22.83
CA ILE A 968 22.82 -25.43 -21.60
C ILE A 968 21.58 -26.27 -21.35
N PHE A 969 20.81 -26.61 -22.39
CA PHE A 969 19.64 -27.49 -22.26
C PHE A 969 20.00 -28.80 -21.55
N LYS A 970 21.04 -29.50 -22.05
CA LYS A 970 21.51 -30.76 -21.46
C LYS A 970 22.08 -30.56 -20.06
N LYS A 971 22.85 -29.49 -19.85
CA LYS A 971 23.43 -29.16 -18.55
C LYS A 971 22.35 -28.96 -17.49
N MET A 972 21.29 -28.22 -17.80
CA MET A 972 20.15 -27.98 -16.91
C MET A 972 19.34 -29.25 -16.64
N GLU A 973 19.24 -30.15 -17.62
CA GLU A 973 18.60 -31.46 -17.43
C GLU A 973 19.39 -32.36 -16.47
N ILE A 974 20.71 -32.43 -16.62
CA ILE A 974 21.60 -33.18 -15.72
C ILE A 974 21.54 -32.58 -14.31
N ALA A 975 21.67 -31.26 -14.20
CA ALA A 975 21.57 -30.53 -12.94
C ALA A 975 20.23 -30.77 -12.22
N SER A 976 19.11 -30.69 -12.93
CA SER A 976 17.77 -30.96 -12.40
C SER A 976 17.65 -32.39 -11.88
N ASN A 977 18.20 -33.37 -12.61
CA ASN A 977 18.18 -34.77 -12.18
C ASN A 977 19.08 -35.03 -10.95
N ALA A 978 20.21 -34.33 -10.84
CA ALA A 978 21.13 -34.47 -9.70
C ALA A 978 20.48 -34.02 -8.37
N ILE A 979 19.67 -32.96 -8.39
CA ILE A 979 18.98 -32.44 -7.19
C ILE A 979 17.67 -33.18 -6.87
N LYS A 980 17.06 -33.85 -7.87
CA LYS A 980 15.78 -34.57 -7.77
C LYS A 980 15.89 -35.94 -7.08
N ARG A 981 16.16 -35.95 -5.78
CA ARG A 981 16.26 -37.20 -5.02
C ARG A 981 15.73 -37.12 -3.59
N ASP A 982 15.44 -38.30 -3.07
CA ASP A 982 15.18 -38.61 -1.65
C ASP A 982 14.16 -37.67 -0.98
N ILE A 983 14.47 -37.15 0.21
CA ILE A 983 13.54 -36.40 1.06
C ILE A 983 13.04 -35.09 0.43
N VAL A 984 13.80 -34.47 -0.47
CA VAL A 984 13.45 -33.17 -1.06
C VAL A 984 12.18 -33.27 -1.92
N PHE A 985 12.02 -34.38 -2.64
CA PHE A 985 10.88 -34.63 -3.53
C PHE A 985 9.96 -35.75 -3.02
N ALA A 986 9.94 -35.97 -1.70
CA ALA A 986 9.03 -36.92 -1.07
C ALA A 986 7.56 -36.53 -1.39
N ALA A 987 6.79 -37.50 -1.87
CA ALA A 987 5.42 -37.26 -2.28
C ALA A 987 4.52 -36.85 -1.10
N SER A 988 3.68 -35.83 -1.32
CA SER A 988 2.72 -35.35 -0.32
C SER A 988 1.77 -36.46 0.14
N LEU A 989 1.58 -36.57 1.45
CA LEU A 989 0.68 -37.50 2.13
C LEU A 989 -0.80 -37.20 1.83
N TYR A 990 -1.12 -35.96 1.46
CA TYR A 990 -2.47 -35.59 1.03
C TYR A 990 -2.85 -36.20 -0.33
N ILE A 991 -1.88 -36.39 -1.22
CA ILE A 991 -2.09 -36.90 -2.59
C ILE A 991 -2.06 -38.43 -2.60
N THR A 992 -0.98 -38.98 -2.05
CA THR A 992 -0.70 -40.42 -2.05
C THR A 992 -1.54 -41.21 -1.05
N GLY A 993 -2.19 -40.50 -0.11
CA GLY A 993 -2.93 -41.10 0.99
C GLY A 993 -2.02 -41.76 2.02
N LEU A 994 -2.62 -42.12 3.16
CA LEU A 994 -2.01 -42.98 4.18
C LEU A 994 -2.84 -44.23 4.35
#